data_AF-A0A061I698-F1
#
_entry.id   AF-A0A061I698-F1
#
_cell.length_a   1.000
_cell.length_b   1.000
_cell.length_c   1.000
_cell.angle_alpha   90.00
_cell.angle_beta   90.00
_cell.angle_gamma   90.00
#
_symmetry.space_group_name_H-M   'P 1'
#
loop_
_entity.id
_entity.type
_entity.pdbx_description
1 polymer ?
#
loop_
_entity_poly.entity_id
_entity_poly.type
_entity_poly.pdbx_seq_one_letter_code
_entity_poly.pdbx_strand_id
1 'polypeptide(L)'
;GLVCRNRDQQDMSGMCLNYEVRVLCCRLPEGCPVTYGTPPVTSSHKPSFPVVSTPSVPSTSLSSPRVHSALPCLCNVSGRLYSIGSIIYNQTDLDGHCYYALCSQDCQVVRGVSQDCPSTMPPPTPAASTSASTITPVTAWDRCNVFPPRMKGETWPMPNCSQATCEGNNVISLSPRQCPEVKAPSCANGYPPLKVDDQDSCCQHYQCQCVCSGWGDPHYITFDGTYYTFLDNCTYVLVQQIVPVFGHFRVLIDNYFCDLGDSVSCPQSIIVEYHQDRVVLTRRPVGGIMTNQIIFNDKVVSPGFQQNGIVVSRVGIKMYVTIQEIGVQVMFSGLIFSVEVPFNLFANNTEGQCGTCTNDKKDDCRLPGGAMTSCSDMAPHWKVPNQPSCQGPPPTSISVVPSPSPTPCPPSPICQLILSKVFQSCHDIVPPLPFYKGCLFDYCHGLGLEVVCSGLELYASLCAAKGRCIPWRSQTNNSCPFTCPDNKVYQPCGPTNPHYCYGNDDISTSLTLQEAGPFTEGCFCPDDTTLFSTNDSICVPSCQWCLGPHGEPVEPGHTISFNCQDCICKEGTLTCQRKSCPQTTCLEPGFVPVPEALEAGQCCPRFSCVCNSSHCPPPLHCPNNSSLMVTYKEGACCPSQNCIGRKGCEFNGTLYQPGDVVSSSLCETCLCQAPSNPHSDVFVISCETELCNTLCPTGFEYQDEPGQCCGRCVQKGCTFKNSNSSVYYYPPGESWPEPGDPCVTHKCEKLQDVFIVVTTKRECPKINCPQGQVQLREDGCCHDCLITQQKCTVHQRQQIIHQQNCSSEGPVSLSYCQGNCGDSTSMYSLEANTVEHKCECCQELQTSQRNVTLHCDDGSSRTYSYTQVEKCGCLGQRCHALGNTSYSESSESEFKSKESKEHGQKLAFGASKEVPGPFQ
;
A
#
# COMPACT_ATOMS: atom_id res chain seq x y z
N GLY A 1 -24.79 6.72 18.80
CA GLY A 1 -23.83 7.73 18.32
C GLY A 1 -24.23 9.09 18.84
N LEU A 2 -23.27 9.97 19.12
CA LEU A 2 -23.56 11.35 19.49
C LEU A 2 -23.70 12.20 18.22
N VAL A 3 -24.63 13.16 18.23
CA VAL A 3 -24.88 14.08 17.11
C VAL A 3 -24.45 15.48 17.53
N CYS A 4 -23.57 16.07 16.73
CA CYS A 4 -22.96 17.37 16.99
C CYS A 4 -23.92 18.51 16.56
N ARG A 5 -24.03 19.56 17.38
CA ARG A 5 -24.84 20.77 17.08
C ARG A 5 -23.91 21.95 16.80
N ASN A 6 -23.60 22.17 15.54
CA ASN A 6 -22.63 23.17 15.08
C ASN A 6 -23.00 24.63 15.42
N ARG A 7 -24.27 24.93 15.73
CA ARG A 7 -24.72 26.31 16.01
C ARG A 7 -24.22 26.90 17.33
N ASP A 8 -23.74 26.07 18.25
CA ASP A 8 -23.32 26.48 19.59
C ASP A 8 -21.77 26.64 19.67
N GLN A 9 -21.07 26.60 18.53
CA GLN A 9 -19.62 26.72 18.42
C GLN A 9 -19.25 28.02 17.69
N GLN A 10 -18.33 28.81 18.23
CA GLN A 10 -17.99 30.16 17.75
C GLN A 10 -17.02 30.18 16.55
N ASP A 11 -16.61 29.04 16.02
CA ASP A 11 -15.70 28.94 14.86
C ASP A 11 -16.47 28.57 13.58
N MET A 12 -16.18 29.25 12.47
CA MET A 12 -16.88 29.10 11.18
C MET A 12 -16.33 27.94 10.32
N SER A 13 -15.48 27.08 10.88
CA SER A 13 -14.77 26.01 10.18
C SER A 13 -15.60 24.73 9.91
N GLY A 14 -16.84 24.64 10.42
CA GLY A 14 -17.75 23.52 10.15
C GLY A 14 -17.31 22.16 10.70
N MET A 15 -16.22 22.10 11.47
CA MET A 15 -15.73 20.88 12.13
C MET A 15 -16.09 20.85 13.61
N CYS A 16 -16.55 19.70 14.10
CA CYS A 16 -16.81 19.49 15.51
C CYS A 16 -15.50 19.41 16.29
N LEU A 17 -15.37 20.20 17.36
CA LEU A 17 -14.25 20.09 18.29
C LEU A 17 -14.10 18.66 18.81
N ASN A 18 -12.85 18.20 18.98
CA ASN A 18 -12.56 16.92 19.61
C ASN A 18 -12.94 16.99 21.10
N TYR A 19 -13.81 16.07 21.55
CA TYR A 19 -14.15 15.92 22.96
C TYR A 19 -13.58 14.60 23.48
N GLU A 20 -12.94 14.63 24.65
CA GLU A 20 -12.59 13.42 25.40
C GLU A 20 -13.74 13.07 26.34
N VAL A 21 -14.41 11.93 26.12
CA VAL A 21 -15.56 11.51 26.92
C VAL A 21 -15.17 10.35 27.82
N ARG A 22 -15.28 10.55 29.13
CA ARG A 22 -15.10 9.49 30.13
C ARG A 22 -16.44 8.79 30.39
N VAL A 23 -16.58 7.55 29.95
CA VAL A 23 -17.81 6.76 30.12
C VAL A 23 -17.66 5.82 31.30
N LEU A 24 -18.55 5.92 32.29
CA LEU A 24 -18.66 4.97 33.40
C LEU A 24 -19.58 3.83 32.96
N CYS A 25 -19.04 2.61 32.82
CA CYS A 25 -19.82 1.43 32.46
C CYS A 25 -20.76 1.03 33.61
N CYS A 26 -22.07 1.09 33.38
CA CYS A 26 -23.04 0.47 34.29
C CYS A 26 -23.20 -1.01 33.93
N ARG A 27 -23.10 -1.89 34.94
CA ARG A 27 -23.42 -3.32 34.79
C ARG A 27 -24.93 -3.49 34.71
N LEU A 28 -25.43 -4.18 33.69
CA LEU A 28 -26.83 -4.60 33.60
C LEU A 28 -27.10 -5.67 34.68
N PRO A 29 -28.11 -5.50 35.54
CA PRO A 29 -28.57 -6.56 36.42
C PRO A 29 -29.13 -7.72 35.58
N GLU A 30 -28.89 -8.96 36.00
CA GLU A 30 -29.48 -10.14 35.37
C GLU A 30 -31.02 -10.04 35.36
N GLY A 31 -31.63 -10.13 34.17
CA GLY A 31 -33.09 -10.24 34.02
C GLY A 31 -33.81 -9.29 33.05
N CYS A 32 -33.15 -8.44 32.26
CA CYS A 32 -33.86 -7.59 31.29
C CYS A 32 -34.14 -8.30 29.95
N PRO A 33 -35.37 -8.20 29.39
CA PRO A 33 -35.77 -8.94 28.19
C PRO A 33 -35.40 -8.20 26.90
N VAL A 34 -35.02 -8.97 25.87
CA VAL A 34 -34.61 -8.47 24.54
C VAL A 34 -35.75 -8.67 23.54
N THR A 35 -36.18 -7.62 22.86
CA THR A 35 -37.18 -7.66 21.78
C THR A 35 -36.50 -7.75 20.42
N TYR A 36 -36.86 -8.75 19.61
CA TYR A 36 -36.39 -8.91 18.23
C TYR A 36 -37.33 -8.19 17.24
N GLY A 37 -36.76 -7.35 16.37
CA GLY A 37 -37.47 -6.73 15.24
C GLY A 37 -37.23 -7.50 13.94
N THR A 38 -38.31 -7.89 13.25
CA THR A 38 -38.34 -8.58 11.95
C THR A 38 -37.97 -7.67 10.77
N PRO A 39 -37.32 -8.19 9.71
CA PRO A 39 -37.05 -7.45 8.47
C PRO A 39 -38.26 -7.37 7.52
N PRO A 40 -38.30 -6.41 6.57
CA PRO A 40 -39.44 -6.18 5.69
C PRO A 40 -39.44 -7.10 4.47
N VAL A 41 -40.65 -7.47 4.04
CA VAL A 41 -40.97 -8.30 2.87
C VAL A 41 -40.96 -7.44 1.60
N THR A 42 -40.27 -7.90 0.55
CA THR A 42 -40.39 -7.35 -0.81
C THR A 42 -40.96 -8.38 -1.79
N SER A 43 -41.91 -7.87 -2.58
CA SER A 43 -42.84 -8.55 -3.49
C SER A 43 -42.18 -9.24 -4.69
N SER A 44 -42.64 -10.45 -5.02
CA SER A 44 -42.29 -11.18 -6.24
C SER A 44 -43.10 -10.66 -7.44
N HIS A 45 -42.43 -10.12 -8.46
CA HIS A 45 -43.01 -9.99 -9.80
C HIS A 45 -42.52 -11.13 -10.69
N LYS A 46 -43.47 -11.90 -11.21
CA LYS A 46 -43.29 -13.04 -12.11
C LYS A 46 -43.48 -12.57 -13.56
N PRO A 47 -42.52 -12.74 -14.48
CA PRO A 47 -42.80 -12.68 -15.91
C PRO A 47 -43.13 -14.09 -16.43
N SER A 48 -44.27 -14.20 -17.09
CA SER A 48 -44.73 -15.36 -17.85
C SER A 48 -43.94 -15.52 -19.16
N PHE A 49 -43.43 -16.72 -19.41
CA PHE A 49 -42.89 -17.12 -20.72
C PHE A 49 -44.02 -17.42 -21.71
N PRO A 50 -43.88 -17.08 -23.01
CA PRO A 50 -44.67 -17.70 -24.07
C PRO A 50 -44.09 -19.08 -24.44
N VAL A 51 -45.00 -20.04 -24.53
CA VAL A 51 -44.81 -21.40 -25.03
C VAL A 51 -44.54 -21.36 -26.54
N VAL A 52 -43.46 -22.00 -27.01
CA VAL A 52 -43.28 -22.37 -28.42
C VAL A 52 -42.78 -23.81 -28.53
N SER A 53 -43.38 -24.48 -29.51
CA SER A 53 -43.51 -25.91 -29.74
C SER A 53 -42.24 -26.63 -30.22
N THR A 54 -42.17 -27.90 -29.85
CA THR A 54 -41.32 -28.97 -30.42
C THR A 54 -41.39 -29.10 -31.94
N PRO A 55 -40.33 -29.64 -32.56
CA PRO A 55 -40.52 -30.67 -33.58
C PRO A 55 -39.71 -31.96 -33.32
N SER A 56 -40.48 -33.05 -33.31
CA SER A 56 -40.25 -34.36 -33.93
C SER A 56 -38.83 -34.93 -34.11
N VAL A 57 -38.63 -36.04 -33.38
CA VAL A 57 -37.72 -37.18 -33.61
C VAL A 57 -37.77 -37.72 -35.06
N PRO A 58 -36.66 -38.28 -35.57
CA PRO A 58 -36.72 -39.49 -36.38
C PRO A 58 -36.08 -40.69 -35.68
N SER A 59 -36.70 -41.83 -35.96
CA SER A 59 -36.68 -43.13 -35.32
C SER A 59 -35.47 -44.02 -35.66
N THR A 60 -35.00 -44.71 -34.61
CA THR A 60 -34.50 -46.11 -34.52
C THR A 60 -33.72 -46.74 -35.69
N SER A 61 -32.53 -47.26 -35.35
CA SER A 61 -32.11 -48.60 -35.75
C SER A 61 -31.71 -49.41 -34.51
N LEU A 62 -32.40 -50.55 -34.30
CA LEU A 62 -32.06 -51.54 -33.29
C LEU A 62 -30.80 -52.30 -33.73
N SER A 63 -29.85 -52.45 -32.81
CA SER A 63 -28.93 -53.59 -32.79
C SER A 63 -28.97 -54.26 -31.41
N SER A 64 -29.02 -55.59 -31.45
CA SER A 64 -29.22 -56.53 -30.34
C SER A 64 -28.13 -56.45 -29.27
N PRO A 65 -28.41 -56.71 -27.97
CA PRO A 65 -27.43 -56.57 -26.91
C PRO A 65 -26.44 -57.74 -26.92
N ARG A 66 -25.16 -57.46 -27.18
CA ARG A 66 -24.07 -58.33 -26.74
C ARG A 66 -23.90 -58.09 -25.25
N VAL A 67 -24.24 -59.10 -24.45
CA VAL A 67 -23.83 -59.19 -23.06
C VAL A 67 -22.31 -59.33 -23.04
N HIS A 68 -21.62 -58.23 -22.80
CA HIS A 68 -20.26 -58.24 -22.30
C HIS A 68 -20.35 -57.84 -20.83
N SER A 69 -19.88 -58.74 -19.98
CA SER A 69 -19.66 -58.52 -18.56
C SER A 69 -18.74 -57.32 -18.38
N ALA A 70 -19.30 -56.11 -18.28
CA ALA A 70 -18.58 -54.94 -17.86
C ALA A 70 -18.33 -55.09 -16.35
N LEU A 71 -17.05 -55.25 -15.98
CA LEU A 71 -16.62 -54.92 -14.62
C LEU A 71 -17.15 -53.51 -14.29
N PRO A 72 -17.76 -53.29 -13.13
CA PRO A 72 -18.21 -51.95 -12.75
C PRO A 72 -16.97 -51.05 -12.71
N CYS A 73 -16.95 -50.06 -13.58
CA CYS A 73 -15.87 -49.12 -13.65
C CYS A 73 -15.99 -48.11 -12.51
N LEU A 74 -14.90 -47.90 -11.78
CA LEU A 74 -14.86 -47.05 -10.60
C LEU A 74 -13.73 -46.03 -10.78
N CYS A 75 -14.02 -44.75 -10.62
CA CYS A 75 -12.98 -43.73 -10.58
C CYS A 75 -12.28 -43.82 -9.23
N ASN A 76 -10.98 -44.14 -9.22
CA ASN A 76 -10.16 -44.11 -8.01
C ASN A 76 -9.60 -42.70 -7.82
N VAL A 77 -9.95 -42.07 -6.69
CA VAL A 77 -9.46 -40.75 -6.31
C VAL A 77 -8.96 -40.84 -4.87
N SER A 78 -7.67 -40.62 -4.66
CA SER A 78 -7.03 -40.62 -3.33
C SER A 78 -7.34 -41.87 -2.49
N GLY A 79 -7.45 -43.04 -3.14
CA GLY A 79 -7.75 -44.33 -2.49
C GLY A 79 -9.23 -44.61 -2.24
N ARG A 80 -10.15 -43.72 -2.65
CA ARG A 80 -11.60 -43.93 -2.62
C ARG A 80 -12.15 -44.21 -4.02
N LEU A 81 -13.06 -45.19 -4.11
CA LEU A 81 -13.67 -45.63 -5.36
C LEU A 81 -15.06 -44.99 -5.54
N TYR A 82 -15.25 -44.27 -6.64
CA TYR A 82 -16.48 -43.56 -6.98
C TYR A 82 -17.18 -44.24 -8.16
N SER A 83 -18.50 -44.42 -8.05
CA SER A 83 -19.32 -45.03 -9.10
C SER A 83 -19.58 -44.06 -10.26
N ILE A 84 -19.82 -44.59 -11.46
CA ILE A 84 -20.18 -43.78 -12.64
C ILE A 84 -21.36 -42.83 -12.31
N GLY A 85 -21.22 -41.56 -12.66
CA GLY A 85 -22.21 -40.49 -12.45
C GLY A 85 -22.19 -39.85 -11.06
N SER A 86 -21.37 -40.33 -10.12
CA SER A 86 -21.27 -39.72 -8.78
C SER A 86 -20.43 -38.44 -8.77
N ILE A 87 -20.90 -37.45 -8.00
CA ILE A 87 -20.19 -36.20 -7.73
C ILE A 87 -19.06 -36.51 -6.74
N ILE A 88 -17.83 -36.27 -7.16
CA ILE A 88 -16.62 -36.52 -6.38
C ILE A 88 -16.37 -35.35 -5.42
N TYR A 89 -16.58 -34.11 -5.88
CA TYR A 89 -16.60 -32.92 -5.04
C TYR A 89 -17.37 -31.78 -5.70
N ASN A 90 -17.78 -30.80 -4.89
CA ASN A 90 -18.57 -29.63 -5.28
C ASN A 90 -18.24 -28.48 -4.32
N GLN A 91 -17.54 -27.45 -4.79
CA GLN A 91 -17.10 -26.29 -3.99
C GLN A 91 -17.19 -24.99 -4.78
N THR A 92 -17.33 -23.87 -4.06
CA THR A 92 -17.34 -22.51 -4.62
C THR A 92 -16.01 -21.82 -4.31
N ASP A 93 -15.39 -21.17 -5.29
CA ASP A 93 -14.15 -20.41 -5.11
C ASP A 93 -14.39 -19.02 -4.45
N LEU A 94 -13.32 -18.24 -4.29
CA LEU A 94 -13.36 -16.89 -3.73
C LEU A 94 -13.99 -15.85 -4.66
N ASP A 95 -14.08 -16.15 -5.95
CA ASP A 95 -14.69 -15.31 -6.99
C ASP A 95 -16.17 -15.66 -7.24
N GLY A 96 -16.73 -16.63 -6.50
CA GLY A 96 -18.13 -17.05 -6.56
C GLY A 96 -18.47 -18.10 -7.63
N HIS A 97 -17.49 -18.71 -8.28
CA HIS A 97 -17.68 -19.77 -9.27
C HIS A 97 -17.78 -21.15 -8.63
N CYS A 98 -18.74 -21.97 -9.09
CA CYS A 98 -18.90 -23.33 -8.60
C CYS A 98 -18.12 -24.33 -9.47
N TYR A 99 -17.22 -25.08 -8.83
CA TYR A 99 -16.43 -26.15 -9.44
C TYR A 99 -16.86 -27.50 -8.88
N TYR A 100 -17.11 -28.45 -9.79
CA TYR A 100 -17.46 -29.81 -9.42
C TYR A 100 -16.73 -30.82 -10.30
N ALA A 101 -16.52 -32.01 -9.75
CA ALA A 101 -16.02 -33.16 -10.50
C ALA A 101 -16.98 -34.34 -10.39
N LEU A 102 -17.10 -35.11 -11.47
CA LEU A 102 -17.92 -36.31 -11.56
C LEU A 102 -17.15 -37.45 -12.22
N CYS A 103 -17.47 -38.67 -11.83
CA CYS A 103 -16.97 -39.87 -12.50
C CYS A 103 -17.76 -40.09 -13.80
N SER A 104 -17.12 -39.95 -14.97
CA SER A 104 -17.77 -40.07 -16.27
C SER A 104 -18.11 -41.51 -16.64
N GLN A 105 -18.87 -41.69 -17.72
CA GLN A 105 -19.22 -43.00 -18.25
C GLN A 105 -18.00 -43.77 -18.80
N ASP A 106 -16.93 -43.04 -19.16
CA ASP A 106 -15.64 -43.60 -19.59
C ASP A 106 -14.65 -43.80 -18.43
N CYS A 107 -15.14 -43.74 -17.18
CA CYS A 107 -14.35 -43.92 -15.97
C CYS A 107 -13.25 -42.87 -15.75
N GLN A 108 -13.46 -41.67 -16.30
CA GLN A 108 -12.57 -40.54 -16.12
C GLN A 108 -13.19 -39.54 -15.16
N VAL A 109 -12.37 -38.91 -14.33
CA VAL A 109 -12.80 -37.77 -13.53
C VAL A 109 -12.93 -36.57 -14.47
N VAL A 110 -14.16 -36.09 -14.65
CA VAL A 110 -14.49 -34.95 -15.52
C VAL A 110 -14.96 -33.79 -14.65
N ARG A 111 -14.47 -32.59 -14.95
CA ARG A 111 -14.75 -31.36 -14.20
C ARG A 111 -15.65 -30.43 -15.00
N GLY A 112 -16.44 -29.63 -14.29
CA GLY A 112 -17.22 -28.53 -14.85
C GLY A 112 -17.15 -27.27 -14.00
N VAL A 113 -17.37 -26.13 -14.64
CA VAL A 113 -17.53 -24.82 -13.99
C VAL A 113 -18.95 -24.35 -14.27
N SER A 114 -19.69 -23.96 -13.23
CA SER A 114 -21.06 -23.49 -13.33
C SER A 114 -21.27 -22.26 -12.45
N GLN A 115 -22.22 -21.39 -12.83
CA GLN A 115 -22.69 -20.29 -11.97
C GLN A 115 -23.45 -20.79 -10.74
N ASP A 116 -24.09 -21.95 -10.83
CA ASP A 116 -24.80 -22.60 -9.73
C ASP A 116 -24.36 -24.06 -9.57
N CYS A 117 -24.16 -24.50 -8.33
CA CYS A 117 -23.74 -25.87 -8.05
C CYS A 117 -24.86 -26.88 -8.36
N PRO A 118 -24.60 -27.93 -9.15
CA PRO A 118 -25.62 -28.92 -9.49
C PRO A 118 -26.11 -29.65 -8.24
N SER A 119 -27.41 -29.54 -7.97
CA SER A 119 -28.09 -30.15 -6.83
C SER A 119 -29.06 -31.21 -7.33
N THR A 120 -28.58 -32.43 -7.58
CA THR A 120 -29.45 -33.61 -7.65
C THR A 120 -28.65 -34.91 -7.55
N MET A 121 -28.92 -35.69 -6.51
CA MET A 121 -28.48 -37.07 -6.34
C MET A 121 -29.63 -38.01 -6.79
N PRO A 122 -29.40 -39.06 -7.58
CA PRO A 122 -30.35 -40.16 -7.71
C PRO A 122 -30.35 -41.03 -6.43
N PRO A 123 -31.45 -41.71 -6.09
CA PRO A 123 -31.53 -42.56 -4.92
C PRO A 123 -30.62 -43.80 -5.05
N PRO A 124 -30.06 -44.32 -3.95
CA PRO A 124 -29.20 -45.50 -3.98
C PRO A 124 -29.99 -46.76 -4.35
N THR A 125 -29.53 -47.49 -5.35
CA THR A 125 -30.01 -48.82 -5.71
C THR A 125 -29.58 -49.84 -4.64
N PRO A 126 -30.43 -50.80 -4.23
CA PRO A 126 -30.09 -51.76 -3.17
C PRO A 126 -28.94 -52.68 -3.59
N ALA A 127 -27.96 -52.86 -2.71
CA ALA A 127 -26.90 -53.84 -2.88
C ALA A 127 -27.47 -55.27 -2.74
N ALA A 128 -27.17 -56.12 -3.73
CA ALA A 128 -27.46 -57.54 -3.70
C ALA A 128 -26.59 -58.24 -2.63
N SER A 129 -27.26 -58.96 -1.74
CA SER A 129 -26.65 -59.82 -0.72
C SER A 129 -25.89 -60.98 -1.36
N THR A 130 -24.57 -61.02 -1.18
CA THR A 130 -23.74 -62.20 -1.43
C THR A 130 -23.82 -63.16 -0.24
N SER A 131 -23.95 -64.42 -0.59
CA SER A 131 -24.10 -65.60 0.26
C SER A 131 -22.99 -65.78 1.28
N ALA A 132 -23.39 -66.12 2.50
CA ALA A 132 -22.52 -66.51 3.61
C ALA A 132 -21.75 -67.80 3.30
N SER A 133 -20.43 -67.73 3.36
CA SER A 133 -19.57 -68.90 3.45
C SER A 133 -19.47 -69.34 4.92
N THR A 134 -19.72 -70.62 5.13
CA THR A 134 -19.56 -71.38 6.38
C THR A 134 -18.20 -71.15 7.05
N ILE A 135 -18.22 -70.67 8.29
CA ILE A 135 -17.06 -70.61 9.18
C ILE A 135 -17.03 -71.91 10.01
N THR A 136 -15.91 -72.63 9.92
CA THR A 136 -15.57 -73.75 10.81
C THR A 136 -15.23 -73.24 12.22
N PRO A 137 -15.52 -73.99 13.30
CA PRO A 137 -15.22 -73.56 14.66
C PRO A 137 -13.70 -73.66 14.91
N VAL A 138 -13.02 -72.52 14.91
CA VAL A 138 -11.59 -72.43 15.31
C VAL A 138 -11.50 -72.43 16.83
N THR A 139 -10.73 -73.37 17.36
CA THR A 139 -10.42 -73.54 18.79
C THR A 139 -9.87 -72.25 19.41
N ALA A 140 -10.34 -71.92 20.62
CA ALA A 140 -10.02 -70.70 21.37
C ALA A 140 -8.54 -70.49 21.75
N TRP A 141 -7.62 -71.37 21.30
CA TRP A 141 -6.20 -71.33 21.63
C TRP A 141 -5.32 -70.59 20.61
N ASP A 142 -5.85 -70.23 19.44
CA ASP A 142 -5.10 -69.54 18.38
C ASP A 142 -5.45 -68.05 18.22
N ARG A 143 -6.01 -67.41 19.25
CA ARG A 143 -6.45 -66.00 19.17
C ARG A 143 -5.88 -65.13 20.29
N CYS A 144 -5.62 -63.87 19.97
CA CYS A 144 -5.31 -62.80 20.91
C CYS A 144 -6.43 -61.74 20.89
N ASN A 145 -6.98 -61.43 22.05
CA ASN A 145 -8.04 -60.44 22.29
C ASN A 145 -7.48 -59.01 22.31
N VAL A 146 -6.87 -58.59 21.20
CA VAL A 146 -6.53 -57.20 20.91
C VAL A 146 -7.62 -56.58 20.03
N PHE A 147 -7.66 -55.25 19.84
CA PHE A 147 -8.63 -54.60 18.95
C PHE A 147 -7.91 -54.05 17.70
N PRO A 148 -8.23 -54.51 16.47
CA PRO A 148 -9.11 -55.65 16.17
C PRO A 148 -8.47 -57.01 16.56
N PRO A 149 -9.26 -58.07 16.84
CA PRO A 149 -8.73 -59.35 17.30
C PRO A 149 -7.78 -60.01 16.30
N ARG A 150 -6.69 -60.60 16.79
CA ARG A 150 -5.62 -61.17 15.97
C ARG A 150 -5.51 -62.68 16.11
N MET A 151 -5.19 -63.37 15.03
CA MET A 151 -4.92 -64.81 15.02
C MET A 151 -3.45 -65.09 15.31
N LYS A 152 -3.13 -66.30 15.80
CA LYS A 152 -1.76 -66.74 16.05
C LYS A 152 -0.90 -66.60 14.79
N GLY A 153 0.26 -65.96 14.93
CA GLY A 153 1.18 -65.64 13.84
C GLY A 153 0.94 -64.29 13.17
N GLU A 154 -0.19 -63.61 13.42
CA GLU A 154 -0.40 -62.26 12.91
C GLU A 154 0.48 -61.27 13.67
N THR A 155 1.06 -60.35 12.90
CA THR A 155 1.92 -59.28 13.41
C THR A 155 1.32 -57.91 13.15
N TRP A 156 1.57 -56.95 14.03
CA TRP A 156 1.14 -55.57 13.84
C TRP A 156 2.16 -54.58 14.44
N PRO A 157 2.25 -53.37 13.87
CA PRO A 157 3.16 -52.34 14.39
C PRO A 157 2.69 -51.85 15.77
N MET A 158 3.65 -51.53 16.62
CA MET A 158 3.47 -50.97 17.96
C MET A 158 4.30 -49.68 18.10
N PRO A 159 3.96 -48.78 19.05
CA PRO A 159 4.76 -47.60 19.35
C PRO A 159 6.23 -47.95 19.63
N ASN A 160 7.16 -47.01 19.41
CA ASN A 160 8.61 -47.17 19.56
C ASN A 160 9.27 -48.19 18.61
N CYS A 161 8.77 -48.29 17.37
CA CYS A 161 9.35 -49.15 16.33
C CYS A 161 9.49 -50.62 16.73
N SER A 162 8.50 -51.08 17.51
CA SER A 162 8.33 -52.49 17.85
C SER A 162 7.22 -53.11 17.00
N GLN A 163 7.24 -54.42 16.89
CA GLN A 163 6.23 -55.23 16.23
C GLN A 163 5.70 -56.23 17.24
N ALA A 164 4.40 -56.28 17.41
CA ALA A 164 3.74 -57.29 18.22
C ALA A 164 3.34 -58.47 17.36
N THR A 165 3.49 -59.69 17.90
CA THR A 165 3.07 -60.94 17.27
C THR A 165 2.13 -61.69 18.21
N CYS A 166 1.00 -62.17 17.71
CA CYS A 166 0.12 -63.03 18.51
C CYS A 166 0.69 -64.46 18.55
N GLU A 167 1.05 -64.95 19.73
CA GLU A 167 1.55 -66.33 19.92
C GLU A 167 0.40 -67.34 20.16
N GLY A 168 -0.84 -66.86 20.19
CA GLY A 168 -2.03 -67.61 20.63
C GLY A 168 -2.26 -67.49 22.14
N ASN A 169 -3.39 -67.99 22.64
CA ASN A 169 -3.76 -67.95 24.07
C ASN A 169 -3.68 -66.56 24.73
N ASN A 170 -4.02 -65.47 24.03
CA ASN A 170 -3.81 -64.08 24.52
C ASN A 170 -2.35 -63.70 24.84
N VAL A 171 -1.36 -64.47 24.37
CA VAL A 171 0.06 -64.14 24.54
C VAL A 171 0.53 -63.32 23.34
N ILE A 172 1.17 -62.18 23.63
CA ILE A 172 1.72 -61.26 22.63
C ILE A 172 3.22 -61.15 22.86
N SER A 173 4.02 -61.46 21.85
CA SER A 173 5.46 -61.22 21.87
C SER A 173 5.77 -59.89 21.19
N LEU A 174 6.78 -59.17 21.69
CA LEU A 174 7.28 -57.93 21.09
C LEU A 174 8.68 -58.17 20.54
N SER A 175 8.89 -57.80 19.29
CA SER A 175 10.20 -57.80 18.66
C SER A 175 10.51 -56.42 18.08
N PRO A 176 11.79 -56.04 17.90
CA PRO A 176 12.14 -54.88 17.09
C PRO A 176 11.54 -55.02 15.68
N ARG A 177 10.93 -53.96 15.17
CA ARG A 177 10.36 -53.96 13.82
C ARG A 177 11.48 -54.08 12.78
N GLN A 178 11.37 -55.05 11.88
CA GLN A 178 12.28 -55.13 10.73
C GLN A 178 11.73 -54.30 9.58
N CYS A 179 12.55 -53.37 9.08
CA CYS A 179 12.20 -52.57 7.91
C CYS A 179 12.54 -53.33 6.62
N PRO A 180 11.68 -53.25 5.59
CA PRO A 180 11.97 -53.84 4.29
C PRO A 180 13.21 -53.21 3.67
N GLU A 181 14.00 -54.00 2.95
CA GLU A 181 15.13 -53.49 2.19
C GLU A 181 14.61 -52.69 0.99
N VAL A 182 14.76 -51.36 1.04
CA VAL A 182 14.21 -50.44 0.03
C VAL A 182 15.24 -50.14 -1.06
N LYS A 183 14.86 -50.39 -2.32
CA LYS A 183 15.67 -50.01 -3.50
C LYS A 183 15.24 -48.64 -3.99
N ALA A 184 16.21 -47.80 -4.33
CA ALA A 184 15.98 -46.48 -4.90
C ALA A 184 15.33 -46.60 -6.30
N PRO A 185 14.17 -45.95 -6.54
CA PRO A 185 13.54 -45.92 -7.86
C PRO A 185 14.28 -44.97 -8.80
N SER A 186 14.05 -45.11 -10.10
CA SER A 186 14.42 -44.09 -11.08
C SER A 186 13.29 -43.09 -11.23
N CYS A 187 13.58 -41.81 -11.02
CA CYS A 187 12.60 -40.74 -11.16
C CYS A 187 12.59 -40.21 -12.60
N ALA A 188 11.40 -40.03 -13.18
CA ALA A 188 11.18 -39.58 -14.55
C ALA A 188 11.77 -38.20 -14.82
N ASN A 189 11.72 -37.32 -13.80
CA ASN A 189 12.31 -36.00 -13.86
C ASN A 189 13.84 -35.99 -13.75
N GLY A 190 14.47 -37.15 -13.50
CA GLY A 190 15.91 -37.30 -13.39
C GLY A 190 16.52 -36.82 -12.08
N TYR A 191 15.72 -36.34 -11.13
CA TYR A 191 16.19 -36.02 -9.78
C TYR A 191 16.51 -37.32 -9.00
N PRO A 192 17.47 -37.27 -8.07
CA PRO A 192 17.71 -38.39 -7.17
C PRO A 192 16.48 -38.62 -6.27
N PRO A 193 16.07 -39.87 -6.01
CA PRO A 193 14.97 -40.15 -5.10
C PRO A 193 15.35 -39.77 -3.67
N LEU A 194 14.42 -39.15 -2.95
CA LEU A 194 14.58 -38.81 -1.55
C LEU A 194 14.24 -40.00 -0.67
N LYS A 195 15.04 -40.20 0.37
CA LYS A 195 14.74 -41.17 1.43
C LYS A 195 13.94 -40.45 2.50
N VAL A 196 12.71 -40.88 2.72
CA VAL A 196 11.79 -40.29 3.69
C VAL A 196 11.39 -41.34 4.72
N ASP A 197 11.10 -40.90 5.93
CA ASP A 197 10.57 -41.77 6.97
C ASP A 197 9.06 -42.01 6.74
N ASP A 198 8.59 -43.18 7.13
CA ASP A 198 7.17 -43.51 7.20
C ASP A 198 6.44 -42.60 8.20
N GLN A 199 5.11 -42.53 8.15
CA GLN A 199 4.29 -41.71 9.06
C GLN A 199 4.52 -41.99 10.55
N ASP A 200 4.98 -43.19 10.89
CA ASP A 200 5.32 -43.59 12.27
C ASP A 200 6.82 -43.44 12.60
N SER A 201 7.59 -42.84 11.69
CA SER A 201 9.03 -42.56 11.77
C SER A 201 9.91 -43.78 12.05
N CYS A 202 9.41 -44.99 11.76
CA CYS A 202 10.10 -46.23 12.12
C CYS A 202 10.86 -46.89 10.98
N CYS A 203 10.36 -46.75 9.74
CA CYS A 203 11.01 -47.29 8.55
C CYS A 203 11.17 -46.19 7.50
N GLN A 204 12.05 -46.45 6.54
CA GLN A 204 12.38 -45.51 5.48
C GLN A 204 12.02 -46.10 4.12
N HIS A 205 11.48 -45.26 3.24
CA HIS A 205 11.25 -45.59 1.84
C HIS A 205 11.74 -44.46 0.94
N TYR A 206 11.80 -44.75 -0.36
CA TYR A 206 12.19 -43.77 -1.36
C TYR A 206 10.95 -43.17 -2.02
N GLN A 207 11.01 -41.87 -2.28
CA GLN A 207 10.02 -41.14 -3.05
C GLN A 207 10.70 -40.26 -4.08
N CYS A 208 10.05 -40.08 -5.22
CA CYS A 208 10.49 -39.10 -6.22
C CYS A 208 10.03 -37.70 -5.81
N GLN A 209 10.80 -36.70 -6.21
CA GLN A 209 10.51 -35.30 -5.94
C GLN A 209 9.54 -34.77 -7.01
N CYS A 210 8.57 -33.94 -6.64
CA CYS A 210 7.72 -33.24 -7.58
C CYS A 210 8.09 -31.76 -7.59
N VAL A 211 9.02 -31.41 -8.48
CA VAL A 211 9.52 -30.04 -8.65
C VAL A 211 9.15 -29.55 -10.06
N CYS A 212 8.27 -28.57 -10.12
CA CYS A 212 7.95 -27.82 -11.33
C CYS A 212 8.76 -26.53 -11.33
N SER A 213 9.21 -26.07 -12.50
CA SER A 213 9.99 -24.84 -12.59
C SER A 213 9.85 -24.16 -13.94
N GLY A 214 10.16 -22.88 -13.99
CA GLY A 214 10.21 -22.11 -15.23
C GLY A 214 11.11 -20.90 -15.11
N TRP A 215 11.54 -20.40 -16.26
CA TRP A 215 12.41 -19.25 -16.38
C TRP A 215 12.09 -18.46 -17.66
N GLY A 216 12.20 -17.14 -17.56
CA GLY A 216 11.60 -16.24 -18.52
C GLY A 216 10.11 -16.57 -18.72
N ASP A 217 9.60 -16.26 -19.90
CA ASP A 217 8.46 -16.93 -20.51
C ASP A 217 8.80 -16.97 -22.03
N PRO A 218 9.23 -18.17 -22.49
CA PRO A 218 8.27 -19.27 -22.52
C PRO A 218 8.71 -20.61 -21.92
N HIS A 219 9.68 -20.72 -21.00
CA HIS A 219 10.22 -22.05 -20.60
C HIS A 219 9.57 -22.66 -19.34
N TYR A 220 9.10 -23.91 -19.47
CA TYR A 220 8.50 -24.68 -18.38
C TYR A 220 9.07 -26.10 -18.29
N ILE A 221 9.20 -26.61 -17.07
CA ILE A 221 9.49 -28.00 -16.74
C ILE A 221 8.41 -28.50 -15.77
N THR A 222 7.67 -29.54 -16.15
CA THR A 222 6.64 -30.19 -15.31
C THR A 222 7.24 -30.96 -14.14
N PHE A 223 6.39 -31.40 -13.20
CA PHE A 223 6.82 -32.20 -12.03
C PHE A 223 7.59 -33.46 -12.43
N ASP A 224 7.18 -34.11 -13.52
CA ASP A 224 7.81 -35.34 -14.01
C ASP A 224 8.91 -35.08 -15.05
N GLY A 225 9.24 -33.81 -15.32
CA GLY A 225 10.42 -33.38 -16.08
C GLY A 225 10.20 -33.31 -17.60
N THR A 226 8.99 -33.02 -18.04
CA THR A 226 8.68 -32.66 -19.43
C THR A 226 8.99 -31.19 -19.64
N TYR A 227 9.95 -30.92 -20.52
CA TYR A 227 10.30 -29.57 -20.94
C TYR A 227 9.47 -29.16 -22.15
N TYR A 228 8.86 -27.97 -22.09
CA TYR A 228 8.09 -27.40 -23.19
C TYR A 228 8.17 -25.88 -23.17
N THR A 229 7.64 -25.27 -24.24
CA THR A 229 7.55 -23.82 -24.35
C THR A 229 6.13 -23.36 -24.58
N PHE A 230 5.74 -22.26 -23.93
CA PHE A 230 4.45 -21.61 -24.09
C PHE A 230 4.57 -20.11 -23.83
N LEU A 231 4.00 -19.28 -24.71
CA LEU A 231 4.12 -17.82 -24.68
C LEU A 231 2.72 -17.18 -24.72
N ASP A 232 2.36 -16.43 -23.67
CA ASP A 232 1.16 -15.57 -23.65
C ASP A 232 1.22 -14.60 -22.45
N ASN A 233 0.52 -13.47 -22.50
CA ASN A 233 0.59 -12.37 -21.52
C ASN A 233 -0.57 -12.37 -20.49
N CYS A 234 -1.06 -13.54 -20.15
CA CYS A 234 -2.22 -13.73 -19.29
C CYS A 234 -1.85 -14.45 -17.99
N THR A 235 -2.82 -14.56 -17.08
CA THR A 235 -2.63 -15.39 -15.88
C THR A 235 -3.05 -16.83 -16.15
N TYR A 236 -2.22 -17.78 -15.74
CA TYR A 236 -2.42 -19.21 -15.96
C TYR A 236 -2.29 -20.04 -14.70
N VAL A 237 -2.97 -21.20 -14.67
CA VAL A 237 -2.77 -22.23 -13.64
C VAL A 237 -1.39 -22.87 -13.83
N LEU A 238 -0.49 -22.71 -12.86
CA LEU A 238 0.70 -23.56 -12.77
C LEU A 238 0.32 -24.92 -12.20
N VAL A 239 -0.27 -24.93 -11.01
CA VAL A 239 -0.76 -26.16 -10.39
C VAL A 239 -2.03 -25.88 -9.60
N GLN A 240 -2.98 -26.79 -9.67
CA GLN A 240 -4.10 -26.90 -8.74
C GLN A 240 -4.36 -28.37 -8.42
N GLN A 241 -5.14 -28.62 -7.38
CA GLN A 241 -5.54 -29.98 -7.07
C GLN A 241 -6.53 -30.50 -8.11
N ILE A 242 -6.40 -31.77 -8.48
CA ILE A 242 -7.49 -32.49 -9.12
C ILE A 242 -8.62 -32.51 -8.08
N VAL A 243 -8.56 -33.32 -7.03
CA VAL A 243 -9.58 -33.25 -5.99
C VAL A 243 -9.10 -32.35 -4.86
N PRO A 244 -9.85 -31.29 -4.50
CA PRO A 244 -9.45 -30.28 -3.51
C PRO A 244 -9.55 -30.87 -2.09
N VAL A 245 -8.67 -31.83 -1.78
CA VAL A 245 -8.58 -32.51 -0.48
C VAL A 245 -7.92 -31.63 0.57
N PHE A 246 -7.11 -30.65 0.15
CA PHE A 246 -6.42 -29.68 1.00
C PHE A 246 -7.03 -28.27 0.92
N GLY A 247 -8.36 -28.19 0.84
CA GLY A 247 -9.06 -26.92 0.63
C GLY A 247 -8.81 -26.32 -0.76
N HIS A 248 -9.05 -25.02 -0.91
CA HIS A 248 -8.76 -24.29 -2.14
C HIS A 248 -7.26 -24.04 -2.23
N PHE A 249 -6.53 -24.83 -3.02
CA PHE A 249 -5.10 -24.64 -3.26
C PHE A 249 -4.83 -24.54 -4.76
N ARG A 250 -4.19 -23.43 -5.16
CA ARG A 250 -3.76 -23.19 -6.53
C ARG A 250 -2.56 -22.24 -6.57
N VAL A 251 -1.67 -22.46 -7.52
CA VAL A 251 -0.57 -21.56 -7.85
C VAL A 251 -0.77 -21.06 -9.27
N LEU A 252 -0.69 -19.74 -9.44
CA LEU A 252 -0.84 -19.04 -10.71
C LEU A 252 0.46 -18.37 -11.10
N ILE A 253 0.65 -18.24 -12.41
CA ILE A 253 1.67 -17.38 -13.00
C ILE A 253 0.96 -16.26 -13.75
N ASP A 254 1.34 -15.02 -13.45
CA ASP A 254 0.84 -13.82 -14.12
C ASP A 254 1.93 -13.29 -15.04
N ASN A 255 1.67 -13.30 -16.35
CA ASN A 255 2.64 -12.99 -17.38
C ASN A 255 2.36 -11.63 -18.02
N TYR A 256 3.41 -10.97 -18.53
CA TYR A 256 3.32 -9.72 -19.28
C TYR A 256 4.37 -9.65 -20.39
N PHE A 257 4.11 -8.91 -21.47
CA PHE A 257 5.14 -8.67 -22.48
C PHE A 257 6.22 -7.72 -21.97
N CYS A 258 7.45 -8.21 -21.89
CA CYS A 258 8.58 -7.51 -21.30
C CYS A 258 9.49 -6.81 -22.33
N ASP A 259 9.20 -6.97 -23.62
CA ASP A 259 9.90 -6.32 -24.72
C ASP A 259 8.99 -5.37 -25.52
N LEU A 260 9.60 -4.42 -26.24
CA LEU A 260 8.88 -3.40 -27.02
C LEU A 260 8.15 -3.95 -28.25
N GLY A 261 8.40 -5.22 -28.62
CA GLY A 261 7.83 -5.87 -29.79
C GLY A 261 6.76 -6.92 -29.48
N ASP A 262 6.37 -7.08 -28.21
CA ASP A 262 5.48 -8.15 -27.72
C ASP A 262 5.94 -9.55 -28.17
N SER A 263 7.25 -9.74 -28.35
CA SER A 263 7.85 -10.98 -28.85
C SER A 263 8.26 -11.94 -27.74
N VAL A 264 8.35 -11.44 -26.50
CA VAL A 264 8.71 -12.20 -25.30
C VAL A 264 7.81 -11.81 -24.14
N SER A 265 7.32 -12.81 -23.45
CA SER A 265 6.57 -12.63 -22.22
C SER A 265 7.48 -12.95 -21.04
N CYS A 266 7.25 -12.32 -19.90
CA CYS A 266 7.98 -12.55 -18.67
C CYS A 266 6.99 -12.71 -17.51
N PRO A 267 7.33 -13.50 -16.48
CA PRO A 267 6.52 -13.57 -15.28
C PRO A 267 6.55 -12.23 -14.53
N GLN A 268 5.39 -11.60 -14.38
CA GLN A 268 5.20 -10.42 -13.53
C GLN A 268 5.10 -10.83 -12.06
N SER A 269 4.37 -11.92 -11.79
CA SER A 269 4.16 -12.42 -10.45
C SER A 269 3.81 -13.90 -10.39
N ILE A 270 4.08 -14.49 -9.23
CA ILE A 270 3.53 -15.80 -8.83
C ILE A 270 2.49 -15.56 -7.75
N ILE A 271 1.31 -16.12 -7.93
CA ILE A 271 0.18 -15.96 -7.02
C ILE A 271 -0.12 -17.31 -6.39
N VAL A 272 -0.13 -17.38 -5.06
CA VAL A 272 -0.48 -18.58 -4.30
C VAL A 272 -1.79 -18.33 -3.58
N GLU A 273 -2.76 -19.19 -3.84
CA GLU A 273 -4.07 -19.17 -3.20
C GLU A 273 -4.20 -20.40 -2.32
N TYR A 274 -4.48 -20.20 -1.04
CA TYR A 274 -4.69 -21.27 -0.06
C TYR A 274 -5.82 -20.91 0.89
N HIS A 275 -6.87 -21.74 0.90
CA HIS A 275 -8.15 -21.46 1.57
C HIS A 275 -8.76 -20.11 1.14
N GLN A 276 -8.68 -19.10 2.01
CA GLN A 276 -9.21 -17.75 1.79
C GLN A 276 -8.09 -16.71 1.59
N ASP A 277 -6.84 -17.14 1.74
CA ASP A 277 -5.68 -16.26 1.67
C ASP A 277 -5.05 -16.28 0.30
N ARG A 278 -4.54 -15.11 -0.10
CA ARG A 278 -3.89 -14.87 -1.39
C ARG A 278 -2.55 -14.19 -1.17
N VAL A 279 -1.50 -14.81 -1.69
CA VAL A 279 -0.12 -14.31 -1.61
C VAL A 279 0.43 -14.05 -3.00
N VAL A 280 0.92 -12.84 -3.24
CA VAL A 280 1.53 -12.44 -4.51
C VAL A 280 3.02 -12.17 -4.30
N LEU A 281 3.87 -12.95 -4.98
CA LEU A 281 5.29 -12.69 -5.11
C LEU A 281 5.52 -11.89 -6.39
N THR A 282 5.99 -10.64 -6.30
CA THR A 282 6.17 -9.78 -7.48
C THR A 282 7.45 -8.95 -7.41
N ARG A 283 7.95 -8.51 -8.57
CA ARG A 283 9.10 -7.62 -8.69
C ARG A 283 8.63 -6.37 -9.46
N ARG A 284 8.54 -5.23 -8.77
CA ARG A 284 8.02 -3.96 -9.33
C ARG A 284 8.90 -2.76 -9.01
N PRO A 285 8.91 -1.71 -9.86
CA PRO A 285 9.67 -0.50 -9.57
C PRO A 285 9.06 0.26 -8.41
N VAL A 286 9.85 0.49 -7.35
CA VAL A 286 9.48 1.28 -6.17
C VAL A 286 10.53 2.37 -6.03
N GLY A 287 10.12 3.64 -6.17
CA GLY A 287 11.07 4.76 -6.20
C GLY A 287 12.07 4.69 -7.36
N GLY A 288 11.69 4.07 -8.49
CA GLY A 288 12.57 3.86 -9.65
C GLY A 288 13.49 2.65 -9.58
N ILE A 289 13.45 1.87 -8.48
CA ILE A 289 14.29 0.69 -8.27
C ILE A 289 13.44 -0.57 -8.33
N MET A 290 13.81 -1.54 -9.18
CA MET A 290 13.14 -2.85 -9.25
C MET A 290 13.27 -3.59 -7.93
N THR A 291 12.16 -3.70 -7.20
CA THR A 291 12.14 -4.19 -5.83
C THR A 291 11.25 -5.42 -5.72
N ASN A 292 11.75 -6.46 -5.06
CA ASN A 292 10.99 -7.64 -4.71
C ASN A 292 9.97 -7.28 -3.60
N GLN A 293 8.70 -7.59 -3.81
CA GLN A 293 7.63 -7.36 -2.84
C GLN A 293 6.75 -8.59 -2.69
N ILE A 294 6.33 -8.84 -1.45
CA ILE A 294 5.41 -9.90 -1.06
C ILE A 294 4.12 -9.22 -0.58
N ILE A 295 3.00 -9.59 -1.18
CA ILE A 295 1.69 -9.03 -0.86
C ILE A 295 0.83 -10.18 -0.31
N PHE A 296 0.33 -10.04 0.92
CA PHE A 296 -0.57 -10.99 1.57
C PHE A 296 -1.92 -10.29 1.77
N ASN A 297 -2.98 -10.81 1.14
CA ASN A 297 -4.34 -10.23 1.19
C ASN A 297 -4.33 -8.69 0.97
N ASP A 298 -3.75 -8.28 -0.16
CA ASP A 298 -3.62 -6.88 -0.61
C ASP A 298 -2.78 -5.95 0.28
N LYS A 299 -2.06 -6.50 1.27
CA LYS A 299 -1.14 -5.76 2.12
C LYS A 299 0.30 -6.19 1.86
N VAL A 300 1.18 -5.22 1.68
CA VAL A 300 2.63 -5.49 1.58
C VAL A 300 3.12 -5.98 2.95
N VAL A 301 3.74 -7.14 2.98
CA VAL A 301 4.28 -7.76 4.19
C VAL A 301 5.81 -7.89 4.10
N SER A 302 6.46 -7.89 5.26
CA SER A 302 7.91 -8.12 5.36
C SER A 302 8.23 -9.63 5.38
N PRO A 303 9.45 -10.03 4.97
CA PRO A 303 9.93 -11.40 5.17
C PRO A 303 9.80 -11.84 6.64
N GLY A 304 9.47 -13.11 6.88
CA GLY A 304 9.23 -13.65 8.23
C GLY A 304 7.77 -13.53 8.69
N PHE A 305 6.90 -12.93 7.88
CA PHE A 305 5.45 -12.92 8.15
C PHE A 305 4.86 -14.33 8.06
N GLN A 306 3.99 -14.66 9.02
CA GLN A 306 3.30 -15.94 9.10
C GLN A 306 1.85 -15.71 9.50
N GLN A 307 0.91 -16.30 8.75
CA GLN A 307 -0.51 -16.30 9.06
C GLN A 307 -1.18 -17.52 8.44
N ASN A 308 -2.14 -18.14 9.15
CA ASN A 308 -2.96 -19.25 8.65
C ASN A 308 -2.16 -20.44 8.05
N GLY A 309 -1.01 -20.77 8.65
CA GLY A 309 -0.14 -21.86 8.16
C GLY A 309 0.73 -21.51 6.95
N ILE A 310 0.59 -20.28 6.42
CA ILE A 310 1.41 -19.74 5.33
C ILE A 310 2.54 -18.91 5.93
N VAL A 311 3.77 -19.21 5.53
CA VAL A 311 4.98 -18.46 5.88
C VAL A 311 5.54 -17.84 4.60
N VAL A 312 5.87 -16.55 4.66
CA VAL A 312 6.57 -15.87 3.57
C VAL A 312 7.96 -15.46 4.01
N SER A 313 8.96 -15.72 3.17
CA SER A 313 10.35 -15.46 3.51
C SER A 313 11.15 -14.95 2.30
N ARG A 314 12.34 -14.43 2.59
CA ARG A 314 13.31 -13.97 1.58
C ARG A 314 14.66 -14.56 1.92
N VAL A 315 15.26 -15.24 0.95
CA VAL A 315 16.54 -15.92 1.09
C VAL A 315 17.41 -15.51 -0.10
N GLY A 316 18.45 -14.72 0.18
CA GLY A 316 19.23 -14.06 -0.87
C GLY A 316 18.36 -13.14 -1.72
N ILE A 317 18.36 -13.34 -3.04
CA ILE A 317 17.51 -12.58 -3.99
C ILE A 317 16.13 -13.20 -4.21
N LYS A 318 15.84 -14.36 -3.61
CA LYS A 318 14.63 -15.16 -3.86
C LYS A 318 13.57 -14.91 -2.80
N MET A 319 12.31 -14.92 -3.21
CA MET A 319 11.16 -14.92 -2.32
C MET A 319 10.56 -16.32 -2.25
N TYR A 320 10.05 -16.69 -1.08
CA TYR A 320 9.41 -17.97 -0.85
C TYR A 320 8.03 -17.81 -0.21
N VAL A 321 7.10 -18.68 -0.61
CA VAL A 321 5.88 -18.99 0.12
C VAL A 321 5.94 -20.46 0.52
N THR A 322 5.74 -20.75 1.80
CA THR A 322 5.68 -22.11 2.33
C THR A 322 4.36 -22.32 3.04
N ILE A 323 3.63 -23.35 2.64
CA ILE A 323 2.39 -23.78 3.30
C ILE A 323 2.73 -24.98 4.16
N GLN A 324 2.99 -24.75 5.45
CA GLN A 324 3.57 -25.76 6.34
C GLN A 324 2.69 -26.99 6.51
N GLU A 325 1.37 -26.82 6.53
CA GLU A 325 0.39 -27.89 6.75
C GLU A 325 0.42 -28.96 5.63
N ILE A 326 0.71 -28.55 4.40
CA ILE A 326 0.71 -29.40 3.21
C ILE A 326 2.08 -29.52 2.56
N GLY A 327 3.12 -28.97 3.19
CA GLY A 327 4.52 -29.04 2.76
C GLY A 327 4.80 -28.43 1.39
N VAL A 328 3.95 -27.51 0.89
CA VAL A 328 4.16 -26.86 -0.41
C VAL A 328 5.16 -25.72 -0.27
N GLN A 329 6.09 -25.63 -1.21
CA GLN A 329 7.03 -24.52 -1.32
C GLN A 329 7.01 -23.89 -2.72
N VAL A 330 6.90 -22.56 -2.78
CA VAL A 330 6.91 -21.78 -4.01
C VAL A 330 8.01 -20.74 -3.95
N MET A 331 8.89 -20.71 -4.94
CA MET A 331 10.02 -19.78 -5.05
C MET A 331 9.84 -18.86 -6.26
N PHE A 332 10.18 -17.58 -6.11
CA PHE A 332 10.19 -16.62 -7.21
C PHE A 332 11.31 -15.58 -7.05
N SER A 333 11.97 -15.22 -8.15
CA SER A 333 13.03 -14.20 -8.20
C SER A 333 12.85 -13.18 -9.34
N GLY A 334 11.63 -13.02 -9.85
CA GLY A 334 11.33 -12.10 -10.96
C GLY A 334 11.28 -12.81 -12.31
N LEU A 335 12.37 -13.41 -12.77
CA LEU A 335 12.39 -14.15 -14.05
C LEU A 335 12.40 -15.67 -13.89
N ILE A 336 12.56 -16.18 -12.67
CA ILE A 336 12.63 -17.63 -12.41
C ILE A 336 11.66 -18.00 -11.30
N PHE A 337 11.07 -19.19 -11.41
CA PHE A 337 10.20 -19.75 -10.36
C PHE A 337 10.40 -21.26 -10.20
N SER A 338 10.03 -21.77 -9.03
CA SER A 338 9.83 -23.19 -8.81
C SER A 338 8.66 -23.45 -7.85
N VAL A 339 7.95 -24.56 -8.08
CA VAL A 339 6.88 -25.07 -7.22
C VAL A 339 7.25 -26.48 -6.83
N GLU A 340 7.42 -26.74 -5.54
CA GLU A 340 7.69 -28.06 -4.99
C GLU A 340 6.49 -28.51 -4.14
N VAL A 341 6.00 -29.71 -4.44
CA VAL A 341 4.86 -30.32 -3.73
C VAL A 341 5.26 -31.71 -3.19
N PRO A 342 4.84 -32.10 -1.97
CA PRO A 342 5.18 -33.41 -1.43
C PRO A 342 4.50 -34.54 -2.19
N PHE A 343 5.30 -35.49 -2.70
CA PHE A 343 4.81 -36.62 -3.48
C PHE A 343 3.76 -37.44 -2.73
N ASN A 344 3.96 -37.70 -1.44
CA ASN A 344 3.02 -38.46 -0.60
C ASN A 344 1.63 -37.83 -0.48
N LEU A 345 1.51 -36.50 -0.63
CA LEU A 345 0.25 -35.76 -0.50
C LEU A 345 -0.39 -35.46 -1.87
N PHE A 346 0.43 -35.14 -2.86
CA PHE A 346 -0.01 -34.63 -4.15
C PHE A 346 0.04 -35.65 -5.29
N ALA A 347 0.56 -36.86 -5.04
CA ALA A 347 0.64 -37.89 -6.06
C ALA A 347 -0.73 -38.18 -6.71
N ASN A 348 -0.77 -38.17 -8.04
CA ASN A 348 -1.99 -38.34 -8.84
C ASN A 348 -3.09 -37.29 -8.58
N ASN A 349 -2.77 -36.16 -7.94
CA ASN A 349 -3.75 -35.15 -7.53
C ASN A 349 -3.38 -33.73 -7.96
N THR A 350 -2.46 -33.55 -8.92
CA THR A 350 -2.11 -32.24 -9.48
C THR A 350 -2.51 -32.13 -10.95
N GLU A 351 -2.87 -30.94 -11.39
CA GLU A 351 -3.12 -30.58 -12.78
C GLU A 351 -2.77 -29.11 -13.02
N GLY A 352 -2.57 -28.71 -14.28
CA GLY A 352 -2.11 -27.37 -14.65
C GLY A 352 -0.91 -27.43 -15.59
N GLN A 353 -0.24 -26.30 -15.79
CA GLN A 353 0.99 -26.21 -16.59
C GLN A 353 2.17 -27.01 -15.99
N CYS A 354 2.17 -27.27 -14.68
CA CYS A 354 3.16 -28.13 -14.02
C CYS A 354 2.88 -29.63 -14.19
N GLY A 355 1.75 -30.00 -14.79
CA GLY A 355 1.35 -31.38 -15.03
C GLY A 355 0.99 -32.16 -13.75
N THR A 356 1.09 -33.46 -13.87
CA THR A 356 0.75 -34.44 -12.84
C THR A 356 2.00 -34.86 -12.07
N CYS A 357 1.88 -35.01 -10.75
CA CYS A 357 2.93 -35.57 -9.90
C CYS A 357 2.72 -37.10 -9.84
N THR A 358 3.11 -37.84 -10.88
CA THR A 358 2.89 -39.30 -10.97
C THR A 358 4.16 -40.09 -11.24
N ASN A 359 5.28 -39.41 -11.53
CA ASN A 359 6.50 -39.99 -12.05
C ASN A 359 6.32 -40.64 -13.45
N ASP A 360 5.41 -40.13 -14.27
CA ASP A 360 5.18 -40.54 -15.67
C ASP A 360 4.93 -39.34 -16.59
N LYS A 361 5.92 -38.98 -17.41
CA LYS A 361 5.83 -37.89 -18.40
C LYS A 361 4.65 -37.98 -19.38
N LYS A 362 4.04 -39.16 -19.54
CA LYS A 362 2.94 -39.35 -20.49
C LYS A 362 1.65 -38.70 -20.04
N ASP A 363 1.47 -38.43 -18.74
CA ASP A 363 0.25 -37.83 -18.20
C ASP A 363 0.39 -36.34 -17.80
N ASP A 364 1.59 -35.78 -17.95
CA ASP A 364 1.90 -34.38 -17.68
C ASP A 364 0.98 -33.38 -18.42
N CYS A 365 0.79 -33.59 -19.73
CA CYS A 365 0.16 -32.62 -20.61
C CYS A 365 -1.37 -32.80 -20.68
N ARG A 366 -2.01 -32.81 -19.51
CA ARG A 366 -3.45 -33.04 -19.32
C ARG A 366 -4.26 -31.74 -19.42
N LEU A 367 -5.27 -31.70 -20.28
CA LEU A 367 -6.25 -30.60 -20.38
C LEU A 367 -7.17 -30.54 -19.16
N PRO A 368 -7.86 -29.41 -18.87
CA PRO A 368 -8.82 -29.31 -17.76
C PRO A 368 -9.93 -30.38 -17.75
N GLY A 369 -10.32 -30.87 -18.94
CA GLY A 369 -11.29 -31.96 -19.10
C GLY A 369 -10.71 -33.37 -18.97
N GLY A 370 -9.40 -33.49 -18.79
CA GLY A 370 -8.68 -34.74 -18.57
C GLY A 370 -8.13 -35.45 -19.81
N ALA A 371 -8.35 -34.90 -21.00
CA ALA A 371 -7.75 -35.39 -22.23
C ALA A 371 -6.25 -35.05 -22.33
N MET A 372 -5.49 -35.86 -23.06
CA MET A 372 -4.04 -35.71 -23.22
C MET A 372 -3.68 -35.05 -24.56
N THR A 373 -2.72 -34.14 -24.55
CA THR A 373 -2.19 -33.48 -25.76
C THR A 373 -0.69 -33.16 -25.58
N SER A 374 -0.09 -32.29 -26.40
CA SER A 374 1.24 -31.75 -26.14
C SER A 374 1.19 -30.64 -25.08
N CYS A 375 2.23 -30.47 -24.27
CA CYS A 375 2.20 -29.47 -23.19
C CYS A 375 2.05 -28.04 -23.73
N SER A 376 2.62 -27.74 -24.91
CA SER A 376 2.42 -26.46 -25.58
C SER A 376 0.98 -26.24 -26.05
N ASP A 377 0.29 -27.29 -26.52
CA ASP A 377 -1.13 -27.20 -26.91
C ASP A 377 -2.05 -27.16 -25.68
N MET A 378 -1.63 -27.77 -24.56
CA MET A 378 -2.37 -27.78 -23.31
C MET A 378 -2.36 -26.41 -22.62
N ALA A 379 -1.22 -25.73 -22.61
CA ALA A 379 -0.99 -24.53 -21.81
C ALA A 379 -2.05 -23.40 -22.00
N PRO A 380 -2.50 -23.04 -23.21
CA PRO A 380 -3.56 -22.03 -23.41
C PRO A 380 -4.87 -22.34 -22.68
N HIS A 381 -5.19 -23.63 -22.46
CA HIS A 381 -6.44 -24.05 -21.82
C HIS A 381 -6.45 -23.87 -20.31
N TRP A 382 -5.30 -23.57 -19.70
CA TRP A 382 -5.18 -23.29 -18.28
C TRP A 382 -5.26 -21.79 -17.95
N LYS A 383 -5.79 -20.98 -18.88
CA LYS A 383 -6.02 -19.53 -18.70
C LYS A 383 -7.07 -19.26 -17.63
N VAL A 384 -6.83 -18.29 -16.75
CA VAL A 384 -7.80 -17.80 -15.77
C VAL A 384 -8.90 -16.99 -16.50
N PRO A 385 -10.20 -17.25 -16.26
CA PRO A 385 -11.28 -16.50 -16.89
C PRO A 385 -11.39 -15.04 -16.40
N ASN A 386 -12.17 -14.21 -17.10
CA ASN A 386 -12.55 -12.83 -16.72
C ASN A 386 -11.41 -11.81 -16.59
N GLN A 387 -10.31 -11.99 -17.30
CA GLN A 387 -9.23 -11.00 -17.36
C GLN A 387 -9.48 -9.98 -18.51
N PRO A 388 -9.69 -8.68 -18.22
CA PRO A 388 -10.06 -7.67 -19.22
C PRO A 388 -9.06 -7.53 -20.38
N SER A 389 -7.76 -7.65 -20.07
CA SER A 389 -6.65 -7.56 -21.03
C SER A 389 -6.45 -8.81 -21.88
N CYS A 390 -7.12 -9.92 -21.54
CA CYS A 390 -6.94 -11.24 -22.15
C CYS A 390 -8.14 -11.71 -22.98
N GLN A 391 -9.09 -10.82 -23.24
CA GLN A 391 -10.25 -11.09 -24.08
C GLN A 391 -9.88 -10.92 -25.57
N GLY A 392 -9.26 -11.96 -26.13
CA GLY A 392 -9.06 -12.13 -27.57
C GLY A 392 -9.36 -13.57 -27.97
N PRO A 393 -9.61 -13.86 -29.26
CA PRO A 393 -9.57 -15.25 -29.73
C PRO A 393 -8.24 -15.88 -29.30
N PRO A 394 -8.19 -17.18 -28.93
CA PRO A 394 -6.93 -17.85 -28.64
C PRO A 394 -5.95 -17.50 -29.75
N PRO A 395 -4.72 -17.04 -29.47
CA PRO A 395 -3.75 -16.85 -30.53
C PRO A 395 -3.76 -18.13 -31.34
N THR A 396 -4.07 -18.00 -32.64
CA THR A 396 -3.98 -19.12 -33.58
C THR A 396 -2.67 -19.78 -33.26
N SER A 397 -2.66 -21.09 -32.97
CA SER A 397 -1.45 -21.84 -32.66
C SER A 397 -0.44 -21.52 -33.75
N ILE A 398 0.42 -20.53 -33.52
CA ILE A 398 1.72 -20.50 -34.12
C ILE A 398 2.33 -21.65 -33.35
N SER A 399 2.20 -22.84 -33.92
CA SER A 399 3.13 -23.90 -33.65
C SER A 399 4.49 -23.24 -33.85
N VAL A 400 5.07 -22.75 -32.76
CA VAL A 400 6.51 -22.74 -32.58
C VAL A 400 6.92 -24.19 -32.30
N VAL A 401 6.38 -25.13 -33.08
CA VAL A 401 7.22 -26.19 -33.59
C VAL A 401 8.25 -25.41 -34.40
N PRO A 402 9.54 -25.47 -34.05
CA PRO A 402 10.54 -24.77 -34.82
C PRO A 402 10.37 -25.23 -36.28
N SER A 403 9.95 -24.32 -37.15
CA SER A 403 10.41 -24.45 -38.53
C SER A 403 11.92 -24.52 -38.40
N PRO A 404 12.61 -25.56 -38.89
CA PRO A 404 14.05 -25.60 -38.79
C PRO A 404 14.53 -24.31 -39.45
N SER A 405 15.05 -23.39 -38.63
CA SER A 405 15.71 -22.21 -39.15
C SER A 405 16.76 -22.76 -40.12
N PRO A 406 16.78 -22.29 -41.39
CA PRO A 406 17.72 -22.82 -42.37
C PRO A 406 19.18 -22.62 -41.95
N THR A 407 19.41 -21.76 -40.96
CA THR A 407 20.69 -21.54 -40.28
C THR A 407 20.71 -22.26 -38.93
N PRO A 408 21.69 -23.15 -38.66
CA PRO A 408 21.94 -23.67 -37.33
C PRO A 408 22.21 -22.51 -36.37
N CYS A 409 21.59 -22.54 -35.20
CA CYS A 409 21.86 -21.54 -34.19
C CYS A 409 23.35 -21.55 -33.81
N PRO A 410 24.01 -20.38 -33.74
CA PRO A 410 25.42 -20.32 -33.38
C PRO A 410 25.65 -20.85 -31.96
N PRO A 411 26.83 -21.45 -31.70
CA PRO A 411 27.17 -21.89 -30.35
C PRO A 411 27.23 -20.70 -29.39
N SER A 412 26.51 -20.79 -28.27
CA SER A 412 26.54 -19.80 -27.20
C SER A 412 27.55 -20.20 -26.10
N PRO A 413 28.62 -19.42 -25.86
CA PRO A 413 29.54 -19.67 -24.76
C PRO A 413 28.84 -19.63 -23.38
N ILE A 414 27.84 -18.76 -23.23
CA ILE A 414 27.05 -18.61 -22.00
C ILE A 414 26.26 -19.90 -21.73
N CYS A 415 25.52 -20.41 -22.72
CA CYS A 415 24.73 -21.63 -22.54
C CYS A 415 25.60 -22.88 -22.38
N GLN A 416 26.77 -22.92 -23.03
CA GLN A 416 27.73 -24.01 -22.86
C GLN A 416 28.22 -24.17 -21.41
N LEU A 417 28.16 -23.12 -20.59
CA LEU A 417 28.52 -23.22 -19.17
C LEU A 417 27.70 -24.30 -18.45
N ILE A 418 26.40 -24.43 -18.76
CA ILE A 418 25.49 -25.43 -18.14
C ILE A 418 26.01 -26.86 -18.32
N LEU A 419 26.58 -27.18 -19.49
CA LEU A 419 27.15 -28.50 -19.81
C LEU A 419 28.64 -28.62 -19.48
N SER A 420 29.29 -27.53 -19.08
CA SER A 420 30.73 -27.49 -18.84
C SER A 420 31.13 -28.10 -17.50
N LYS A 421 32.44 -28.19 -17.27
CA LYS A 421 33.02 -28.63 -15.99
C LYS A 421 32.63 -27.72 -14.80
N VAL A 422 32.26 -26.46 -15.05
CA VAL A 422 31.82 -25.52 -14.02
C VAL A 422 30.60 -26.07 -13.26
N PHE A 423 29.68 -26.71 -13.98
CA PHE A 423 28.46 -27.28 -13.42
C PHE A 423 28.51 -28.81 -13.24
N GLN A 424 29.68 -29.43 -13.38
CA GLN A 424 29.81 -30.89 -13.35
C GLN A 424 29.33 -31.51 -12.03
N SER A 425 29.54 -30.84 -10.90
CA SER A 425 29.06 -31.31 -9.59
C SER A 425 27.54 -31.30 -9.44
N CYS A 426 26.83 -30.68 -10.39
CA CYS A 426 25.39 -30.55 -10.42
C CYS A 426 24.68 -31.56 -11.34
N HIS A 427 25.37 -32.06 -12.37
CA HIS A 427 24.75 -32.86 -13.44
C HIS A 427 24.06 -34.13 -12.93
N ASP A 428 24.54 -34.68 -11.82
CA ASP A 428 23.99 -35.90 -11.21
C ASP A 428 22.76 -35.65 -10.31
N ILE A 429 22.49 -34.39 -9.94
CA ILE A 429 21.40 -34.00 -9.03
C ILE A 429 20.31 -33.17 -9.70
N VAL A 430 20.66 -32.41 -10.74
CA VAL A 430 19.72 -31.66 -11.58
C VAL A 430 20.10 -31.90 -13.05
N PRO A 431 19.21 -32.49 -13.87
CA PRO A 431 19.52 -32.75 -15.27
C PRO A 431 19.75 -31.45 -16.07
N PRO A 432 20.91 -31.26 -16.73
CA PRO A 432 21.27 -29.98 -17.34
C PRO A 432 20.58 -29.71 -18.70
N LEU A 433 20.10 -30.75 -19.37
CA LEU A 433 19.70 -30.68 -20.77
C LEU A 433 18.51 -29.73 -21.05
N PRO A 434 17.43 -29.70 -20.25
CA PRO A 434 16.35 -28.73 -20.40
C PRO A 434 16.83 -27.27 -20.31
N PHE A 435 17.64 -26.96 -19.31
CA PHE A 435 18.18 -25.62 -19.07
C PHE A 435 19.11 -25.17 -20.21
N TYR A 436 19.95 -26.08 -20.71
CA TYR A 436 20.79 -25.82 -21.88
C TYR A 436 19.96 -25.52 -23.13
N LYS A 437 18.91 -26.30 -23.38
CA LYS A 437 18.02 -26.11 -24.53
C LYS A 437 17.27 -24.78 -24.47
N GLY A 438 16.74 -24.40 -23.31
CA GLY A 438 16.08 -23.11 -23.14
C GLY A 438 17.05 -21.93 -23.26
N CYS A 439 18.21 -21.99 -22.61
CA CYS A 439 19.23 -20.94 -22.78
C CYS A 439 19.63 -20.76 -24.26
N LEU A 440 19.85 -21.86 -24.99
CA LEU A 440 20.13 -21.78 -26.42
C LEU A 440 18.95 -21.14 -27.15
N PHE A 441 17.73 -21.58 -26.88
CA PHE A 441 16.53 -21.01 -27.49
C PHE A 441 16.50 -19.48 -27.33
N ASP A 442 16.68 -18.96 -26.12
CA ASP A 442 16.70 -17.52 -25.82
C ASP A 442 17.83 -16.80 -26.59
N TYR A 443 19.01 -17.40 -26.63
CA TYR A 443 20.16 -16.84 -27.35
C TYR A 443 19.92 -16.79 -28.87
N CYS A 444 19.32 -17.84 -29.45
CA CYS A 444 19.07 -17.93 -30.89
C CYS A 444 18.04 -16.90 -31.37
N HIS A 445 17.08 -16.54 -30.52
CA HIS A 445 16.04 -15.56 -30.84
C HIS A 445 16.49 -14.12 -30.61
N GLY A 446 17.75 -13.90 -30.21
CA GLY A 446 18.32 -12.56 -30.04
C GLY A 446 17.72 -11.81 -28.86
N LEU A 447 17.23 -12.53 -27.85
CA LEU A 447 16.64 -11.92 -26.66
C LEU A 447 17.71 -11.20 -25.82
N GLY A 448 17.26 -10.27 -24.98
CA GLY A 448 18.14 -9.56 -24.05
C GLY A 448 18.92 -10.54 -23.16
N LEU A 449 20.17 -10.20 -22.84
CA LEU A 449 21.05 -11.05 -22.02
C LEU A 449 20.42 -11.41 -20.67
N GLU A 450 19.61 -10.53 -20.08
CA GLU A 450 18.88 -10.82 -18.83
C GLU A 450 18.01 -12.09 -18.94
N VAL A 451 17.30 -12.26 -20.06
CA VAL A 451 16.46 -13.44 -20.33
C VAL A 451 17.35 -14.66 -20.54
N VAL A 452 18.40 -14.56 -21.34
CA VAL A 452 19.36 -15.67 -21.59
C VAL A 452 20.02 -16.15 -20.29
N CYS A 453 20.35 -15.22 -19.38
CA CYS A 453 20.97 -15.55 -18.09
C CYS A 453 19.99 -16.21 -17.10
N SER A 454 18.67 -16.09 -17.29
CA SER A 454 17.67 -16.64 -16.36
C SER A 454 17.71 -18.18 -16.29
N GLY A 455 17.97 -18.86 -17.41
CA GLY A 455 18.12 -20.32 -17.42
C GLY A 455 19.35 -20.80 -16.64
N LEU A 456 20.46 -20.04 -16.69
CA LEU A 456 21.65 -20.28 -15.87
C LEU A 456 21.36 -20.02 -14.39
N GLU A 457 20.66 -18.93 -14.09
CA GLU A 457 20.30 -18.53 -12.73
C GLU A 457 19.41 -19.57 -12.05
N LEU A 458 18.38 -20.08 -12.74
CA LEU A 458 17.53 -21.15 -12.22
C LEU A 458 18.33 -22.44 -12.01
N TYR A 459 19.16 -22.84 -12.98
CA TYR A 459 19.95 -24.06 -12.85
C TYR A 459 20.95 -24.00 -11.68
N ALA A 460 21.65 -22.87 -11.52
CA ALA A 460 22.51 -22.62 -10.37
C ALA A 460 21.72 -22.58 -9.05
N SER A 461 20.51 -22.01 -9.06
CA SER A 461 19.63 -21.94 -7.90
C SER A 461 19.16 -23.30 -7.41
N LEU A 462 18.71 -24.17 -8.32
CA LEU A 462 18.32 -25.54 -8.00
C LEU A 462 19.53 -26.36 -7.51
N CYS A 463 20.71 -26.10 -8.07
CA CYS A 463 21.94 -26.72 -7.62
C CYS A 463 22.32 -26.34 -6.18
N ALA A 464 22.25 -25.06 -5.87
CA ALA A 464 22.57 -24.52 -4.55
C ALA A 464 21.61 -25.05 -3.48
N ALA A 465 20.32 -25.18 -3.81
CA ALA A 465 19.30 -25.78 -2.93
C ALA A 465 19.62 -27.23 -2.55
N LYS A 466 20.31 -27.96 -3.42
CA LYS A 466 20.79 -29.33 -3.16
C LYS A 466 22.23 -29.38 -2.62
N GLY A 467 22.74 -28.26 -2.11
CA GLY A 467 24.05 -28.16 -1.44
C GLY A 467 25.25 -28.11 -2.38
N ARG A 468 25.06 -27.75 -3.66
CA ARG A 468 26.13 -27.55 -4.64
C ARG A 468 26.10 -26.11 -5.15
N CYS A 469 26.80 -25.23 -4.44
CA CYS A 469 26.90 -23.84 -4.88
C CYS A 469 27.99 -23.65 -5.94
N ILE A 470 27.67 -22.91 -7.00
CA ILE A 470 28.55 -22.69 -8.16
C ILE A 470 28.61 -21.18 -8.43
N PRO A 471 29.81 -20.54 -8.37
CA PRO A 471 29.97 -19.11 -8.64
C PRO A 471 29.92 -18.82 -10.15
N TRP A 472 28.75 -19.00 -10.74
CA TRP A 472 28.57 -19.07 -12.19
C TRP A 472 28.70 -17.69 -12.88
N ARG A 473 28.24 -16.60 -12.26
CA ARG A 473 28.28 -15.25 -12.88
C ARG A 473 29.69 -14.81 -13.27
N SER A 474 30.70 -15.13 -12.45
CA SER A 474 32.10 -14.80 -12.75
C SER A 474 32.65 -15.55 -13.96
N GLN A 475 32.01 -16.66 -14.37
CA GLN A 475 32.38 -17.44 -15.55
C GLN A 475 31.75 -16.91 -16.85
N THR A 476 30.91 -15.87 -16.78
CA THR A 476 30.18 -15.31 -17.93
C THR A 476 30.88 -14.12 -18.62
N ASN A 477 32.12 -13.80 -18.24
CA ASN A 477 32.84 -12.61 -18.73
C ASN A 477 32.00 -11.32 -18.65
N ASN A 478 31.34 -11.09 -17.51
CA ASN A 478 30.46 -9.94 -17.25
C ASN A 478 29.20 -9.85 -18.13
N SER A 479 28.78 -10.93 -18.80
CA SER A 479 27.55 -10.95 -19.59
C SER A 479 26.28 -11.10 -18.73
N CYS A 480 26.39 -11.70 -17.55
CA CYS A 480 25.30 -11.87 -16.59
C CYS A 480 25.60 -11.18 -15.25
N PRO A 481 25.87 -9.86 -15.20
CA PRO A 481 26.25 -9.18 -13.95
C PRO A 481 25.05 -9.09 -12.99
N PHE A 482 25.35 -9.01 -11.70
CA PHE A 482 24.36 -8.70 -10.66
C PHE A 482 24.93 -7.61 -9.76
N THR A 483 24.15 -6.54 -9.56
CA THR A 483 24.58 -5.37 -8.80
C THR A 483 23.85 -5.32 -7.46
N CYS A 484 24.62 -5.16 -6.37
CA CYS A 484 24.08 -4.97 -5.03
C CYS A 484 24.03 -3.48 -4.66
N PRO A 485 23.19 -3.09 -3.68
CA PRO A 485 23.22 -1.74 -3.10
C PRO A 485 24.61 -1.40 -2.55
N ASP A 486 24.95 -0.11 -2.49
CA ASP A 486 26.30 0.40 -2.17
C ASP A 486 26.87 -0.13 -0.83
N ASN A 487 26.02 -0.55 0.11
CA ASN A 487 26.41 -1.06 1.42
C ASN A 487 26.47 -2.60 1.51
N LYS A 488 26.33 -3.32 0.39
CA LYS A 488 26.32 -4.78 0.33
C LYS A 488 27.21 -5.31 -0.79
N VAL A 489 27.71 -6.53 -0.58
CA VAL A 489 28.53 -7.25 -1.55
C VAL A 489 27.73 -8.40 -2.17
N TYR A 490 27.86 -8.58 -3.47
CA TYR A 490 27.33 -9.74 -4.16
C TYR A 490 28.12 -10.98 -3.74
N GLN A 491 27.41 -12.02 -3.28
CA GLN A 491 27.99 -13.33 -3.07
C GLN A 491 27.19 -14.38 -3.84
N PRO A 492 27.84 -15.21 -4.69
CA PRO A 492 27.16 -16.30 -5.39
C PRO A 492 26.75 -17.43 -4.44
N CYS A 493 27.43 -17.55 -3.30
CA CYS A 493 27.30 -18.63 -2.34
C CYS A 493 27.26 -18.09 -0.90
N GLY A 494 26.31 -17.19 -0.63
CA GLY A 494 26.12 -16.68 0.73
C GLY A 494 25.27 -17.64 1.58
N PRO A 495 25.27 -17.47 2.92
CA PRO A 495 24.50 -18.31 3.82
C PRO A 495 23.00 -18.05 3.66
N THR A 496 22.22 -19.13 3.61
CA THR A 496 20.74 -19.06 3.56
C THR A 496 20.17 -18.42 4.83
N ASN A 497 20.81 -18.63 5.98
CA ASN A 497 20.52 -17.96 7.24
C ASN A 497 21.73 -17.12 7.68
N PRO A 498 21.81 -15.83 7.33
CA PRO A 498 22.89 -14.97 7.79
C PRO A 498 22.71 -14.60 9.27
N HIS A 499 23.80 -14.25 9.95
CA HIS A 499 23.74 -13.80 11.34
C HIS A 499 23.21 -12.35 11.43
N TYR A 500 22.35 -12.08 12.42
CA TYR A 500 21.77 -10.76 12.70
C TYR A 500 22.13 -10.28 14.10
N CYS A 501 22.27 -8.97 14.29
CA CYS A 501 22.47 -8.41 15.64
C CYS A 501 21.17 -8.40 16.46
N TYR A 502 20.04 -8.07 15.83
CA TYR A 502 18.71 -8.06 16.43
C TYR A 502 17.74 -8.89 15.59
N GLY A 503 17.56 -10.13 15.98
CA GLY A 503 16.66 -11.08 15.34
C GLY A 503 16.47 -12.25 16.27
N ASN A 504 15.32 -12.92 16.17
CA ASN A 504 15.09 -14.14 16.91
C ASN A 504 15.56 -15.29 16.03
N ASP A 505 16.63 -15.98 16.41
CA ASP A 505 17.14 -17.17 15.71
C ASP A 505 16.08 -18.30 15.64
N ASP A 506 15.03 -18.21 16.47
CA ASP A 506 13.98 -19.20 16.66
C ASP A 506 12.69 -18.98 15.83
N ILE A 507 12.52 -17.86 15.11
CA ILE A 507 11.27 -17.61 14.36
C ILE A 507 11.27 -18.38 13.02
N SER A 508 10.79 -19.63 13.10
CA SER A 508 9.99 -20.32 12.07
C SER A 508 10.57 -20.43 10.64
N THR A 509 11.87 -20.27 10.45
CA THR A 509 12.52 -20.46 9.15
C THR A 509 13.09 -21.87 8.96
N SER A 510 13.02 -22.75 9.97
CA SER A 510 13.61 -24.10 9.92
C SER A 510 13.19 -24.92 8.68
N LEU A 511 11.89 -24.96 8.35
CA LEU A 511 11.41 -25.72 7.18
C LEU A 511 11.83 -25.04 5.86
N THR A 512 11.67 -23.72 5.76
CA THR A 512 12.07 -22.97 4.55
C THR A 512 13.58 -23.01 4.31
N LEU A 513 14.40 -22.99 5.37
CA LEU A 513 15.87 -23.02 5.33
C LEU A 513 16.40 -24.42 5.04
N GLN A 514 15.75 -25.48 5.53
CA GLN A 514 16.13 -26.86 5.21
C GLN A 514 15.93 -27.16 3.72
N GLU A 515 14.86 -26.67 3.11
CA GLU A 515 14.53 -26.91 1.70
C GLU A 515 15.27 -25.97 0.73
N ALA A 516 15.54 -24.72 1.13
CA ALA A 516 16.32 -23.78 0.32
C ALA A 516 17.83 -24.11 0.26
N GLY A 517 18.29 -25.08 1.05
CA GLY A 517 19.67 -25.54 1.10
C GLY A 517 20.61 -24.60 1.89
N PRO A 518 21.89 -24.98 2.05
CA PRO A 518 22.84 -24.24 2.87
C PRO A 518 23.37 -22.94 2.25
N PHE A 519 23.21 -22.78 0.93
CA PHE A 519 23.76 -21.65 0.19
C PHE A 519 22.68 -21.00 -0.68
N THR A 520 22.75 -19.68 -0.80
CA THR A 520 21.94 -18.91 -1.75
C THR A 520 22.76 -17.78 -2.37
N GLU A 521 22.43 -17.47 -3.62
CA GLU A 521 22.94 -16.29 -4.31
C GLU A 521 22.24 -15.02 -3.79
N GLY A 522 22.98 -13.93 -3.59
CA GLY A 522 22.40 -12.63 -3.31
C GLY A 522 23.35 -11.56 -2.77
N CYS A 523 22.79 -10.56 -2.09
CA CYS A 523 23.53 -9.43 -1.52
C CYS A 523 23.66 -9.55 -0.01
N PHE A 524 24.90 -9.60 0.46
CA PHE A 524 25.26 -9.83 1.85
C PHE A 524 26.08 -8.67 2.40
N CYS A 525 26.19 -8.60 3.72
CA CYS A 525 27.08 -7.63 4.34
C CYS A 525 28.55 -8.00 4.06
N PRO A 526 29.43 -7.00 3.89
CA PRO A 526 30.89 -7.21 3.89
C PRO A 526 31.36 -7.98 5.14
N ASP A 527 32.47 -8.71 5.02
CA ASP A 527 32.99 -9.62 6.06
C ASP A 527 33.25 -8.94 7.43
N ASP A 528 33.47 -7.62 7.46
CA ASP A 528 33.71 -6.81 8.65
C ASP A 528 32.43 -6.19 9.25
N THR A 529 31.26 -6.54 8.72
CA THR A 529 29.97 -6.00 9.14
C THR A 529 28.92 -7.12 9.29
N THR A 530 27.85 -6.85 10.03
CA THR A 530 26.78 -7.81 10.32
C THR A 530 25.43 -7.19 9.98
N LEU A 531 24.45 -8.00 9.56
CA LEU A 531 23.09 -7.50 9.34
C LEU A 531 22.51 -7.02 10.67
N PHE A 532 21.94 -5.82 10.64
CA PHE A 532 21.41 -5.19 11.84
C PHE A 532 20.16 -5.93 12.36
N SER A 533 19.19 -6.17 11.49
CA SER A 533 17.92 -6.83 11.82
C SER A 533 17.43 -7.73 10.69
N THR A 534 16.42 -8.57 10.94
CA THR A 534 15.79 -9.43 9.92
C THR A 534 14.99 -8.64 8.88
N ASN A 535 14.53 -7.43 9.24
CA ASN A 535 13.65 -6.61 8.41
C ASN A 535 14.41 -5.54 7.62
N ASP A 536 15.63 -5.21 8.03
CA ASP A 536 16.42 -4.15 7.43
C ASP A 536 17.58 -4.69 6.60
N SER A 537 17.86 -4.02 5.48
CA SER A 537 19.03 -4.31 4.64
C SER A 537 20.28 -3.55 5.09
N ILE A 538 20.39 -3.22 6.38
CA ILE A 538 21.47 -2.38 6.93
C ILE A 538 22.56 -3.26 7.53
N CYS A 539 23.81 -2.96 7.18
CA CYS A 539 25.01 -3.60 7.72
C CYS A 539 25.65 -2.70 8.77
N VAL A 540 25.88 -3.23 9.97
CA VAL A 540 26.54 -2.52 11.07
C VAL A 540 27.91 -3.12 11.36
N PRO A 541 28.92 -2.32 11.75
CA PRO A 541 30.26 -2.83 12.08
C PRO A 541 30.31 -3.78 13.28
N SER A 542 29.35 -3.68 14.21
CA SER A 542 29.27 -4.56 15.38
C SER A 542 27.86 -4.56 15.97
N CYS A 543 27.53 -5.61 16.72
CA CYS A 543 26.26 -5.71 17.44
C CYS A 543 26.20 -4.86 18.73
N GLN A 544 27.09 -3.85 18.87
CA GLN A 544 27.03 -2.86 19.94
C GLN A 544 26.08 -1.70 19.62
N TRP A 545 25.66 -1.57 18.37
CA TRP A 545 24.60 -0.65 17.94
C TRP A 545 23.29 -1.07 18.58
N CYS A 546 22.39 -0.13 18.91
CA CYS A 546 21.15 -0.44 19.60
C CYS A 546 19.95 -0.43 18.65
N LEU A 547 18.95 -1.26 18.94
CA LEU A 547 17.64 -1.22 18.29
C LEU A 547 16.84 0.00 18.76
N GLY A 548 16.58 0.92 17.83
CA GLY A 548 15.76 2.11 18.03
C GLY A 548 14.27 1.79 18.23
N PRO A 549 13.49 2.75 18.76
CA PRO A 549 12.06 2.57 19.04
C PRO A 549 11.20 2.24 17.81
N HIS A 550 11.65 2.57 16.61
CA HIS A 550 10.98 2.23 15.35
C HIS A 550 11.71 1.12 14.55
N GLY A 551 12.67 0.44 15.17
CA GLY A 551 13.47 -0.63 14.55
C GLY A 551 14.75 -0.15 13.88
N GLU A 552 15.03 1.15 13.89
CA GLU A 552 16.20 1.76 13.27
C GLU A 552 17.51 1.52 14.05
N PRO A 553 18.67 1.46 13.39
CA PRO A 553 19.95 1.33 14.06
C PRO A 553 20.40 2.64 14.72
N VAL A 554 20.73 2.56 16.01
CA VAL A 554 21.27 3.68 16.79
C VAL A 554 22.74 3.43 17.13
N GLU A 555 23.60 4.36 16.74
CA GLU A 555 25.05 4.28 16.98
C GLU A 555 25.41 4.25 18.47
N PRO A 556 26.43 3.49 18.88
CA PRO A 556 26.95 3.51 20.25
C PRO A 556 27.32 4.94 20.69
N GLY A 557 26.83 5.36 21.86
CA GLY A 557 27.04 6.71 22.39
C GLY A 557 26.08 7.78 21.83
N HIS A 558 25.28 7.47 20.81
CA HIS A 558 24.27 8.40 20.30
C HIS A 558 23.05 8.47 21.21
N THR A 559 22.47 9.67 21.35
CA THR A 559 21.28 9.92 22.18
C THR A 559 20.09 10.28 21.31
N ILE A 560 18.99 9.54 21.45
CA ILE A 560 17.72 9.78 20.77
C ILE A 560 16.66 10.23 21.77
N SER A 561 15.76 11.12 21.36
CA SER A 561 14.60 11.54 22.17
C SER A 561 13.33 10.89 21.66
N PHE A 562 12.66 10.08 22.48
CA PHE A 562 11.36 9.46 22.15
C PHE A 562 10.48 9.37 23.40
N ASN A 563 9.17 9.60 23.27
CA ASN A 563 8.21 9.54 24.38
C ASN A 563 8.66 10.29 25.66
N CYS A 564 9.23 11.49 25.50
CA CYS A 564 9.72 12.32 26.62
C CYS A 564 10.85 11.71 27.45
N GLN A 565 11.59 10.80 26.83
CA GLN A 565 12.81 10.22 27.37
C GLN A 565 13.96 10.51 26.42
N ASP A 566 15.13 10.79 26.99
CA ASP A 566 16.40 10.78 26.28
C ASP A 566 17.06 9.42 26.51
N CYS A 567 17.23 8.68 25.43
CA CYS A 567 17.78 7.34 25.42
C CYS A 567 19.16 7.35 24.77
N ILE A 568 20.18 6.89 25.49
CA ILE A 568 21.54 6.75 24.98
C ILE A 568 21.85 5.28 24.71
N CYS A 569 22.44 4.98 23.54
CA CYS A 569 22.88 3.63 23.21
C CYS A 569 24.18 3.29 23.96
N LYS A 570 24.13 2.27 24.83
CA LYS A 570 25.28 1.75 25.59
C LYS A 570 25.35 0.24 25.45
N GLU A 571 26.43 -0.26 24.86
CA GLU A 571 26.72 -1.70 24.72
C GLU A 571 25.53 -2.52 24.16
N GLY A 572 24.90 -2.04 23.08
CA GLY A 572 23.74 -2.70 22.46
C GLY A 572 22.41 -2.48 23.18
N THR A 573 22.37 -1.75 24.29
CA THR A 573 21.12 -1.47 25.01
C THR A 573 20.82 0.04 25.07
N LEU A 574 19.59 0.43 24.71
CA LEU A 574 19.11 1.80 24.94
C LEU A 574 18.86 2.02 26.43
N THR A 575 19.57 2.99 27.01
CA THR A 575 19.36 3.43 28.39
C THR A 575 18.63 4.77 28.40
N CYS A 576 17.38 4.78 28.87
CA CYS A 576 16.50 5.94 28.81
C CYS A 576 16.37 6.68 30.15
N GLN A 577 16.35 8.01 30.11
CA GLN A 577 16.05 8.88 31.24
C GLN A 577 14.93 9.85 30.87
N ARG A 578 13.96 10.05 31.77
CA ARG A 578 12.87 11.03 31.55
C ARG A 578 13.44 12.44 31.54
N LYS A 579 12.95 13.27 30.61
CA LYS A 579 13.25 14.71 30.61
C LYS A 579 12.68 15.35 31.88
N SER A 580 13.53 16.02 32.64
CA SER A 580 13.12 16.84 33.79
C SER A 580 12.51 18.14 33.30
N CYS A 581 11.27 18.42 33.70
CA CYS A 581 10.62 19.68 33.36
C CYS A 581 11.06 20.81 34.33
N PRO A 582 11.36 22.01 33.82
CA PRO A 582 11.68 23.15 34.67
C PRO A 582 10.47 23.54 35.52
N GLN A 583 10.66 23.70 36.84
CA GLN A 583 9.64 24.28 37.71
C GLN A 583 9.66 25.81 37.58
N THR A 584 8.49 26.41 37.35
CA THR A 584 8.33 27.87 37.27
C THR A 584 7.70 28.40 38.56
N THR A 585 8.27 29.46 39.12
CA THR A 585 7.71 30.21 40.27
C THR A 585 7.29 31.61 39.81
N CYS A 586 6.08 32.03 40.18
CA CYS A 586 5.58 33.39 39.94
C CYS A 586 6.16 34.35 40.98
N LEU A 587 6.77 35.45 40.53
CA LEU A 587 7.49 36.39 41.39
C LEU A 587 6.57 37.42 42.08
N GLU A 588 5.39 37.69 41.52
CA GLU A 588 4.49 38.74 42.03
C GLU A 588 3.47 38.22 43.08
N PRO A 589 3.16 39.01 44.13
CA PRO A 589 2.22 38.61 45.17
C PRO A 589 0.82 38.30 44.61
N GLY A 590 0.26 37.16 45.03
CA GLY A 590 -1.07 36.71 44.61
C GLY A 590 -1.14 35.98 43.26
N PHE A 591 -0.05 35.97 42.48
CA PHE A 591 0.01 35.18 41.24
C PHE A 591 0.48 33.75 41.51
N VAL A 592 -0.23 32.77 40.95
CA VAL A 592 0.07 31.33 41.09
C VAL A 592 0.30 30.69 39.72
N PRO A 593 1.26 29.76 39.58
CA PRO A 593 1.51 29.08 38.31
C PRO A 593 0.38 28.07 38.03
N VAL A 594 -0.23 28.19 36.85
CA VAL A 594 -1.27 27.28 36.36
C VAL A 594 -0.75 26.60 35.10
N PRO A 595 -0.77 25.25 35.02
CA PRO A 595 -0.35 24.55 33.83
C PRO A 595 -1.32 24.81 32.67
N GLU A 596 -0.79 25.21 31.52
CA GLU A 596 -1.50 25.23 30.25
C GLU A 596 -1.67 23.79 29.72
N ALA A 597 -2.73 23.56 28.95
CA ALA A 597 -2.98 22.25 28.36
C ALA A 597 -1.84 21.86 27.41
N LEU A 598 -1.33 20.63 27.54
CA LEU A 598 -0.30 20.10 26.64
C LEU A 598 -0.85 19.95 25.22
N GLU A 599 -0.17 20.56 24.26
CA GLU A 599 -0.38 20.24 22.84
C GLU A 599 0.27 18.89 22.48
N ALA A 600 -0.28 18.20 21.48
CA ALA A 600 0.22 16.90 21.04
C ALA A 600 1.70 17.00 20.59
N GLY A 601 2.58 16.25 21.26
CA GLY A 601 4.03 16.24 20.98
C GLY A 601 4.89 17.08 21.93
N GLN A 602 4.30 17.83 22.87
CA GLN A 602 5.07 18.49 23.94
C GLN A 602 5.24 17.59 25.16
N CYS A 603 6.44 17.64 25.78
CA CYS A 603 6.77 16.81 26.94
C CYS A 603 6.63 17.51 28.29
N CYS A 604 6.66 18.84 28.31
CA CYS A 604 6.56 19.64 29.53
C CYS A 604 5.43 20.66 29.38
N PRO A 605 4.57 20.80 30.40
CA PRO A 605 3.53 21.83 30.39
C PRO A 605 4.19 23.21 30.44
N ARG A 606 3.65 24.15 29.67
CA ARG A 606 3.91 25.57 29.91
C ARG A 606 3.08 26.01 31.11
N PHE A 607 3.60 26.94 31.89
CA PHE A 607 2.90 27.50 33.04
C PHE A 607 2.61 28.97 32.78
N SER A 608 1.36 29.40 33.01
CA SER A 608 0.97 30.81 33.04
C SER A 608 0.75 31.25 34.48
N CYS A 609 1.17 32.47 34.82
CA CYS A 609 0.93 33.04 36.15
C CYS A 609 -0.44 33.70 36.16
N VAL A 610 -1.38 33.12 36.92
CA VAL A 610 -2.76 33.61 37.02
C VAL A 610 -2.97 34.24 38.40
N CYS A 611 -3.66 35.38 38.43
CA CYS A 611 -3.99 36.06 39.68
C CYS A 611 -5.01 35.24 40.49
N ASN A 612 -4.69 34.96 41.75
CA ASN A 612 -5.60 34.37 42.72
C ASN A 612 -5.63 35.24 43.99
N SER A 613 -6.71 36.01 44.13
CA SER A 613 -6.92 36.97 45.23
C SER A 613 -6.94 36.33 46.62
N SER A 614 -7.17 35.02 46.70
CA SER A 614 -7.11 34.25 47.96
C SER A 614 -5.69 34.16 48.54
N HIS A 615 -4.67 34.36 47.70
CA HIS A 615 -3.26 34.38 48.10
C HIS A 615 -2.72 35.80 48.34
N CYS A 616 -3.58 36.82 48.35
CA CYS A 616 -3.17 38.18 48.68
C CYS A 616 -2.91 38.36 50.19
N PRO A 617 -2.00 39.27 50.57
CA PRO A 617 -1.73 39.58 51.97
C PRO A 617 -2.99 40.11 52.70
N PRO A 618 -3.16 39.81 54.00
CA PRO A 618 -4.29 40.31 54.79
C PRO A 618 -4.24 41.83 54.98
N PRO A 619 -5.39 42.49 55.27
CA PRO A 619 -5.47 43.94 55.47
C PRO A 619 -4.58 44.46 56.59
N LEU A 620 -3.80 45.51 56.29
CA LEU A 620 -2.96 46.23 57.23
C LEU A 620 -3.83 46.96 58.28
N HIS A 621 -3.56 46.74 59.57
CA HIS A 621 -4.28 47.42 60.65
C HIS A 621 -3.63 48.78 60.96
N CYS A 622 -4.36 49.87 60.73
CA CYS A 622 -3.88 51.24 60.93
C CYS A 622 -4.15 51.75 62.37
N PRO A 623 -3.24 52.55 62.98
CA PRO A 623 -3.41 53.12 64.31
C PRO A 623 -4.47 54.25 64.38
N ASN A 624 -5.05 54.46 65.57
CA ASN A 624 -6.10 55.47 65.82
C ASN A 624 -5.63 56.88 65.39
N ASN A 625 -6.47 57.58 64.63
CA ASN A 625 -6.23 58.81 63.84
C ASN A 625 -5.63 58.63 62.42
N SER A 626 -5.59 57.40 61.88
CA SER A 626 -5.32 57.17 60.45
C SER A 626 -6.31 56.20 59.80
N SER A 627 -6.61 56.39 58.52
CA SER A 627 -7.45 55.49 57.72
C SER A 627 -6.62 54.75 56.67
N LEU A 628 -6.99 53.49 56.42
CA LEU A 628 -6.39 52.62 55.40
C LEU A 628 -6.73 53.16 54.01
N MET A 629 -5.71 53.49 53.24
CA MET A 629 -5.76 53.82 51.82
C MET A 629 -5.30 52.60 51.02
N VAL A 630 -6.19 52.11 50.17
CA VAL A 630 -5.93 50.97 49.28
C VAL A 630 -5.74 51.53 47.87
N THR A 631 -4.58 51.27 47.28
CA THR A 631 -4.25 51.71 45.91
C THR A 631 -4.18 50.51 44.98
N TYR A 632 -4.92 50.59 43.89
CA TYR A 632 -4.97 49.58 42.84
C TYR A 632 -4.05 50.03 41.71
N LYS A 633 -2.99 49.26 41.43
CA LYS A 633 -2.16 49.45 40.24
C LYS A 633 -2.69 48.57 39.11
N GLU A 634 -2.82 49.16 37.93
CA GLU A 634 -3.24 48.45 36.73
C GLU A 634 -2.21 47.34 36.40
N GLY A 635 -2.69 46.10 36.28
CA GLY A 635 -1.85 44.91 36.05
C GLY A 635 -1.41 44.13 37.30
N ALA A 636 -1.57 44.66 38.53
CA ALA A 636 -1.20 43.95 39.75
C ALA A 636 -2.34 43.09 40.31
N CYS A 637 -2.04 41.88 40.82
CA CYS A 637 -3.04 40.97 41.41
C CYS A 637 -3.51 41.41 42.81
N CYS A 638 -2.60 41.91 43.64
CA CYS A 638 -2.90 42.35 45.00
C CYS A 638 -2.80 43.87 45.14
N PRO A 639 -3.74 44.52 45.85
CA PRO A 639 -3.71 45.96 46.05
C PRO A 639 -2.68 46.37 47.10
N SER A 640 -2.05 47.53 46.92
CA SER A 640 -1.13 48.11 47.91
C SER A 640 -1.89 48.84 49.02
N GLN A 641 -1.40 48.74 50.26
CA GLN A 641 -2.10 49.22 51.46
C GLN A 641 -1.21 50.18 52.27
N ASN A 642 -1.72 51.36 52.63
CA ASN A 642 -0.99 52.40 53.38
C ASN A 642 -1.92 53.23 54.30
N CYS A 643 -1.46 53.89 55.38
CA CYS A 643 -2.31 54.59 56.36
C CYS A 643 -2.08 56.13 56.39
N ILE A 644 -3.14 56.97 56.40
CA ILE A 644 -3.03 58.45 56.36
C ILE A 644 -3.99 59.13 57.39
N GLY A 645 -3.61 60.27 58.02
CA GLY A 645 -4.38 60.99 59.07
C GLY A 645 -5.14 62.27 58.62
N ARG A 646 -6.13 62.75 59.42
CA ARG A 646 -7.19 63.76 59.02
C ARG A 646 -7.08 65.19 59.63
N LYS A 647 -7.27 66.28 58.85
CA LYS A 647 -7.70 67.70 59.19
C LYS A 647 -8.00 68.56 57.92
N GLY A 648 -9.01 69.48 57.86
CA GLY A 648 -9.35 70.36 56.67
C GLY A 648 -10.09 71.73 56.87
N CYS A 649 -10.55 72.40 55.78
CA CYS A 649 -11.16 73.78 55.67
C CYS A 649 -12.66 73.89 56.02
N GLU A 650 -13.17 75.11 56.30
CA GLU A 650 -14.60 75.39 56.51
C GLU A 650 -15.16 76.40 55.48
N PHE A 651 -16.28 76.10 54.81
CA PHE A 651 -16.96 76.99 53.85
C PHE A 651 -18.48 76.91 54.01
N ASN A 652 -19.17 78.07 54.08
CA ASN A 652 -20.62 78.17 54.32
C ASN A 652 -21.13 77.28 55.48
N GLY A 653 -20.35 77.16 56.56
CA GLY A 653 -20.71 76.41 57.77
C GLY A 653 -20.55 74.89 57.68
N THR A 654 -19.92 74.36 56.61
CA THR A 654 -19.59 72.94 56.46
C THR A 654 -18.08 72.74 56.41
N LEU A 655 -17.58 71.73 57.14
CA LEU A 655 -16.15 71.42 57.24
C LEU A 655 -15.74 70.38 56.17
N TYR A 656 -14.92 70.81 55.24
CA TYR A 656 -14.37 70.09 54.09
C TYR A 656 -12.92 69.64 54.38
N GLN A 657 -12.57 68.37 54.13
CA GLN A 657 -11.19 67.88 54.23
C GLN A 657 -10.31 68.49 53.10
N PRO A 658 -8.97 68.54 53.23
CA PRO A 658 -8.09 69.04 52.19
C PRO A 658 -8.23 68.17 50.94
N GLY A 659 -8.55 68.80 49.81
CA GLY A 659 -8.88 68.13 48.55
C GLY A 659 -10.38 68.00 48.27
N ASP A 660 -11.26 68.35 49.21
CA ASP A 660 -12.70 68.34 48.97
C ASP A 660 -13.13 69.51 48.05
N VAL A 661 -14.05 69.22 47.12
CA VAL A 661 -14.62 70.18 46.17
C VAL A 661 -15.72 70.99 46.83
N VAL A 662 -15.53 72.30 46.89
CA VAL A 662 -16.39 73.24 47.59
C VAL A 662 -17.51 73.79 46.69
N SER A 663 -17.25 73.94 45.38
CA SER A 663 -18.24 74.30 44.35
C SER A 663 -17.70 73.94 42.96
N SER A 664 -18.56 73.51 42.04
CA SER A 664 -18.20 73.19 40.64
C SER A 664 -19.22 73.74 39.65
N SER A 665 -18.80 74.60 38.72
CA SER A 665 -19.52 74.89 37.48
C SER A 665 -18.96 74.01 36.35
N LEU A 666 -19.53 74.08 35.13
CA LEU A 666 -19.07 73.22 34.03
C LEU A 666 -17.58 73.40 33.67
N CYS A 667 -16.90 74.50 34.01
CA CYS A 667 -15.49 74.78 33.66
C CYS A 667 -14.63 75.34 34.81
N GLU A 668 -15.14 75.30 36.04
CA GLU A 668 -14.44 75.85 37.21
C GLU A 668 -14.69 74.96 38.42
N THR A 669 -13.62 74.55 39.09
CA THR A 669 -13.68 73.73 40.31
C THR A 669 -12.89 74.39 41.44
N CYS A 670 -13.57 74.57 42.58
CA CYS A 670 -12.98 75.13 43.79
C CYS A 670 -12.67 74.03 44.81
N LEU A 671 -11.43 74.01 45.32
CA LEU A 671 -10.91 72.98 46.22
C LEU A 671 -10.39 73.59 47.52
N CYS A 672 -10.62 72.90 48.63
CA CYS A 672 -10.01 73.21 49.92
C CYS A 672 -8.53 72.78 49.93
N GLN A 673 -7.58 73.71 49.95
CA GLN A 673 -6.13 73.42 49.89
C GLN A 673 -5.40 73.78 51.19
N ALA A 674 -4.37 73.01 51.51
CA ALA A 674 -3.48 73.27 52.65
C ALA A 674 -2.56 74.48 52.38
N PRO A 675 -2.22 75.28 53.40
CA PRO A 675 -1.39 76.46 53.21
C PRO A 675 0.01 76.08 52.73
N SER A 676 0.52 76.80 51.73
CA SER A 676 1.84 76.55 51.14
C SER A 676 3.02 76.96 52.03
N ASN A 677 2.77 77.54 53.21
CA ASN A 677 3.79 78.02 54.15
C ASN A 677 3.70 77.27 55.50
N PRO A 678 4.78 76.65 56.03
CA PRO A 678 4.70 75.71 57.16
C PRO A 678 4.35 76.29 58.55
N HIS A 679 4.01 77.57 58.67
CA HIS A 679 3.72 78.25 59.94
C HIS A 679 2.33 78.90 60.00
N SER A 680 1.45 78.59 59.05
CA SER A 680 0.06 79.01 59.05
C SER A 680 -0.85 77.77 59.11
N ASP A 681 -1.73 77.70 60.10
CA ASP A 681 -2.70 76.59 60.29
C ASP A 681 -4.07 76.85 59.62
N VAL A 682 -4.11 77.71 58.60
CA VAL A 682 -5.36 78.10 57.91
C VAL A 682 -5.38 77.53 56.49
N PHE A 683 -6.32 76.61 56.24
CA PHE A 683 -6.57 76.04 54.92
C PHE A 683 -7.45 76.99 54.08
N VAL A 684 -7.12 77.19 52.80
CA VAL A 684 -7.71 78.22 51.93
C VAL A 684 -8.37 77.58 50.71
N ILE A 685 -9.49 78.13 50.26
CA ILE A 685 -10.23 77.64 49.09
C ILE A 685 -9.62 78.26 47.83
N SER A 686 -9.14 77.40 46.95
CA SER A 686 -8.50 77.77 45.68
C SER A 686 -9.38 77.28 44.53
N CYS A 687 -9.71 78.17 43.60
CA CYS A 687 -10.51 77.85 42.43
C CYS A 687 -9.64 77.84 41.18
N GLU A 688 -9.75 76.77 40.41
CA GLU A 688 -9.01 76.57 39.16
C GLU A 688 -10.03 76.51 38.01
N THR A 689 -9.86 77.40 37.03
CA THR A 689 -10.60 77.39 35.76
C THR A 689 -9.86 76.51 34.76
N GLU A 690 -10.56 75.52 34.20
CA GLU A 690 -9.98 74.56 33.27
C GLU A 690 -9.76 75.22 31.89
N LEU A 691 -8.50 75.43 31.52
CA LEU A 691 -8.11 75.89 30.18
C LEU A 691 -7.97 74.68 29.26
N CYS A 692 -8.91 74.52 28.34
CA CYS A 692 -8.93 73.37 27.44
C CYS A 692 -7.73 73.34 26.50
N ASN A 693 -6.99 72.23 26.52
CA ASN A 693 -5.89 72.00 25.60
C ASN A 693 -6.42 71.54 24.23
N THR A 694 -6.41 72.42 23.25
CA THR A 694 -6.86 72.13 21.87
C THR A 694 -5.78 71.48 21.00
N LEU A 695 -4.55 71.33 21.51
CA LEU A 695 -3.46 70.66 20.81
C LEU A 695 -3.54 69.15 21.03
N CYS A 696 -4.01 68.44 20.00
CA CYS A 696 -4.06 66.98 20.02
C CYS A 696 -2.73 66.33 19.62
N PRO A 697 -2.43 65.12 20.16
CA PRO A 697 -1.28 64.33 19.73
C PRO A 697 -1.34 64.01 18.24
N THR A 698 -0.18 63.82 17.63
CA THR A 698 -0.03 63.48 16.20
C THR A 698 -0.96 62.32 15.81
N GLY A 699 -1.87 62.56 14.86
CA GLY A 699 -2.86 61.58 14.39
C GLY A 699 -4.27 61.69 14.99
N PHE A 700 -4.46 62.64 15.91
CA PHE A 700 -5.75 62.97 16.52
C PHE A 700 -6.09 64.45 16.29
N GLU A 701 -7.38 64.78 16.24
CA GLU A 701 -7.89 66.13 16.00
C GLU A 701 -8.94 66.49 17.06
N TYR A 702 -8.91 67.72 17.56
CA TYR A 702 -9.77 68.15 18.68
C TYR A 702 -11.19 68.40 18.20
N GLN A 703 -12.18 67.86 18.92
CA GLN A 703 -13.59 68.01 18.60
C GLN A 703 -14.37 68.38 19.87
N ASP A 704 -15.10 69.50 19.82
CA ASP A 704 -15.94 69.99 20.93
C ASP A 704 -17.11 69.03 21.23
N GLU A 705 -17.36 68.74 22.51
CA GLU A 705 -18.50 67.94 22.95
C GLU A 705 -19.56 68.79 23.64
N PRO A 706 -20.82 68.78 23.15
CA PRO A 706 -21.88 69.59 23.74
C PRO A 706 -22.24 69.12 25.15
N GLY A 707 -22.05 70.00 26.14
CA GLY A 707 -22.37 69.74 27.55
C GLY A 707 -21.17 69.45 28.46
N GLN A 708 -19.93 69.49 27.94
CA GLN A 708 -18.70 69.39 28.73
C GLN A 708 -17.84 70.67 28.59
N CYS A 709 -16.90 70.90 29.51
CA CYS A 709 -16.02 72.07 29.43
C CYS A 709 -15.10 72.05 28.20
N CYS A 710 -14.46 70.90 27.99
CA CYS A 710 -13.48 70.67 26.95
C CYS A 710 -13.96 69.55 26.02
N GLY A 711 -13.65 69.69 24.74
CA GLY A 711 -13.77 68.66 23.73
C GLY A 711 -12.73 67.55 23.89
N ARG A 712 -12.80 66.54 23.02
CA ARG A 712 -11.87 65.40 23.01
C ARG A 712 -11.12 65.29 21.70
N CYS A 713 -9.92 64.75 21.77
CA CYS A 713 -9.12 64.40 20.60
C CYS A 713 -9.64 63.10 19.97
N VAL A 714 -10.16 63.18 18.74
CA VAL A 714 -10.66 62.03 17.98
C VAL A 714 -9.62 61.61 16.96
N GLN A 715 -9.31 60.31 16.91
CA GLN A 715 -8.32 59.75 16.00
C GLN A 715 -8.78 59.92 14.54
N LYS A 716 -7.88 60.34 13.65
CA LYS A 716 -8.17 60.52 12.21
C LYS A 716 -7.34 59.62 11.28
N GLY A 717 -6.32 58.95 11.81
CA GLY A 717 -5.48 58.01 11.06
C GLY A 717 -4.59 57.18 11.99
N CYS A 718 -3.74 56.34 11.42
CA CYS A 718 -2.91 55.42 12.20
C CYS A 718 -1.59 56.05 12.60
N THR A 719 -1.13 55.75 13.81
CA THR A 719 0.18 56.17 14.31
C THR A 719 1.11 54.96 14.42
N PHE A 720 2.28 55.02 13.79
CA PHE A 720 3.27 53.94 13.81
C PHE A 720 4.57 54.42 14.46
N LYS A 721 5.10 53.64 15.41
CA LYS A 721 6.28 54.01 16.18
C LYS A 721 7.44 53.10 15.79
N ASN A 722 8.48 53.67 15.19
CA ASN A 722 9.68 52.92 14.79
C ASN A 722 10.60 52.68 16.01
N SER A 723 11.58 51.79 15.88
CA SER A 723 12.59 51.36 16.87
C SER A 723 13.32 52.51 17.59
N ASN A 724 13.45 53.68 16.94
CA ASN A 724 14.02 54.90 17.54
C ASN A 724 13.00 55.76 18.31
N SER A 725 11.80 55.24 18.57
CA SER A 725 10.68 55.90 19.27
C SER A 725 10.03 57.10 18.56
N SER A 726 10.36 57.38 17.30
CA SER A 726 9.69 58.39 16.47
C SER A 726 8.31 57.91 16.03
N VAL A 727 7.27 58.75 16.20
CA VAL A 727 5.88 58.45 15.83
C VAL A 727 5.54 59.07 14.49
N TYR A 728 5.15 58.25 13.52
CA TYR A 728 4.73 58.66 12.17
C TYR A 728 3.21 58.52 12.01
N TYR A 729 2.60 59.46 11.29
CA TYR A 729 1.18 59.45 10.97
C TYR A 729 0.94 58.97 9.55
N TYR A 730 0.01 58.04 9.38
CA TYR A 730 -0.40 57.51 8.08
C TYR A 730 -1.92 57.66 7.90
N PRO A 731 -2.39 58.35 6.84
CA PRO A 731 -3.80 58.40 6.48
C PRO A 731 -4.39 57.03 6.14
N PRO A 732 -5.72 56.88 6.25
CA PRO A 732 -6.41 55.62 5.94
C PRO A 732 -6.22 55.22 4.47
N GLY A 733 -5.84 53.96 4.24
CA GLY A 733 -5.58 53.38 2.92
C GLY A 733 -4.10 53.37 2.52
N GLU A 734 -3.24 54.12 3.19
CA GLU A 734 -1.80 54.15 2.87
C GLU A 734 -1.07 52.91 3.41
N SER A 735 -0.11 52.40 2.64
CA SER A 735 0.70 51.21 2.97
C SER A 735 2.20 51.55 2.93
N TRP A 736 2.98 51.05 3.89
CA TRP A 736 4.42 51.26 3.98
C TRP A 736 5.18 50.00 4.42
N PRO A 737 6.42 49.78 3.96
CA PRO A 737 7.24 48.63 4.37
C PRO A 737 7.85 48.81 5.78
N GLU A 738 8.11 47.71 6.48
CA GLU A 738 8.79 47.69 7.78
C GLU A 738 10.28 48.06 7.60
N PRO A 739 10.82 49.02 8.37
CA PRO A 739 12.23 49.41 8.28
C PRO A 739 13.16 48.26 8.68
N GLY A 740 13.82 47.65 7.69
CA GLY A 740 14.81 46.58 7.90
C GLY A 740 14.31 45.17 7.60
N ASP A 741 13.00 44.99 7.35
CA ASP A 741 12.43 43.72 6.89
C ASP A 741 11.54 43.94 5.65
N PRO A 742 12.06 43.73 4.42
CA PRO A 742 11.30 43.93 3.19
C PRO A 742 10.15 42.91 3.00
N CYS A 743 10.03 41.89 3.86
CA CYS A 743 8.91 40.95 3.84
C CYS A 743 7.70 41.41 4.64
N VAL A 744 7.80 42.50 5.41
CA VAL A 744 6.73 42.99 6.25
C VAL A 744 6.25 44.33 5.71
N THR A 745 4.94 44.44 5.50
CA THR A 745 4.28 45.67 5.06
C THR A 745 3.14 46.01 6.00
N HIS A 746 3.01 47.27 6.36
CA HIS A 746 1.94 47.80 7.19
C HIS A 746 0.98 48.61 6.32
N LYS A 747 -0.30 48.60 6.67
CA LYS A 747 -1.33 49.40 6.01
C LYS A 747 -2.28 50.00 7.04
N CYS A 748 -2.57 51.28 6.93
CA CYS A 748 -3.56 51.90 7.81
C CYS A 748 -4.97 51.61 7.29
N GLU A 749 -5.78 50.86 8.04
CA GLU A 749 -7.17 50.57 7.69
C GLU A 749 -8.15 51.15 8.71
N LYS A 750 -9.30 51.63 8.21
CA LYS A 750 -10.41 52.09 9.04
C LYS A 750 -11.39 50.92 9.22
N LEU A 751 -11.43 50.34 10.42
CA LEU A 751 -12.48 49.39 10.78
C LEU A 751 -13.49 50.09 11.69
N GLN A 752 -14.73 50.21 11.20
CA GLN A 752 -15.80 50.98 11.84
C GLN A 752 -15.38 52.45 12.07
N ASP A 753 -15.08 52.83 13.32
CA ASP A 753 -14.64 54.17 13.74
C ASP A 753 -13.23 54.19 14.39
N VAL A 754 -12.46 53.11 14.25
CA VAL A 754 -11.09 53.00 14.76
C VAL A 754 -10.11 52.78 13.60
N PHE A 755 -8.98 53.49 13.65
CA PHE A 755 -7.91 53.38 12.65
C PHE A 755 -6.80 52.46 13.17
N ILE A 756 -6.62 51.31 12.52
CA ILE A 756 -5.65 50.28 12.94
C ILE A 756 -4.58 50.06 11.87
N VAL A 757 -3.36 49.78 12.32
CA VAL A 757 -2.27 49.35 11.42
C VAL A 757 -2.40 47.85 11.21
N VAL A 758 -2.73 47.44 9.99
CA VAL A 758 -2.75 46.04 9.56
C VAL A 758 -1.37 45.67 9.05
N THR A 759 -0.69 44.77 9.75
CA THR A 759 0.63 44.24 9.36
C THR A 759 0.47 42.97 8.56
N THR A 760 0.97 42.96 7.33
CA THR A 760 1.03 41.80 6.46
C THR A 760 2.47 41.33 6.36
N LYS A 761 2.76 40.16 6.92
CA LYS A 761 4.05 39.48 6.82
C LYS A 761 3.99 38.45 5.69
N ARG A 762 4.89 38.58 4.73
CA ARG A 762 5.02 37.66 3.59
C ARG A 762 5.93 36.50 3.98
N GLU A 763 5.38 35.29 4.03
CA GLU A 763 6.17 34.09 4.32
C GLU A 763 6.88 33.58 3.05
N CYS A 764 8.17 33.31 3.15
CA CYS A 764 8.94 32.77 2.04
C CYS A 764 8.79 31.24 1.94
N PRO A 765 8.62 30.68 0.73
CA PRO A 765 8.62 29.23 0.53
C PRO A 765 9.96 28.60 0.92
N LYS A 766 9.95 27.43 1.56
CA LYS A 766 11.17 26.64 1.80
C LYS A 766 11.72 26.13 0.45
N ILE A 767 12.95 26.52 0.11
CA ILE A 767 13.64 26.11 -1.13
C ILE A 767 14.85 25.21 -0.82
N ASN A 768 15.08 24.20 -1.65
CA ASN A 768 16.20 23.26 -1.54
C ASN A 768 16.99 23.29 -2.87
N CYS A 769 17.91 24.24 -3.02
CA CYS A 769 18.72 24.38 -4.24
C CYS A 769 20.09 23.69 -4.08
N PRO A 770 20.69 23.13 -5.15
CA PRO A 770 22.08 22.68 -5.15
C PRO A 770 23.06 23.84 -4.84
N GLN A 771 24.24 23.54 -4.25
CA GLN A 771 25.21 24.56 -3.86
C GLN A 771 25.59 25.48 -5.04
N GLY A 772 25.30 26.78 -4.90
CA GLY A 772 25.70 27.84 -5.84
C GLY A 772 24.58 28.46 -6.69
N GLN A 773 23.32 28.05 -6.55
CA GLN A 773 22.20 28.53 -7.38
C GLN A 773 21.06 29.18 -6.57
N VAL A 774 21.37 30.19 -5.75
CA VAL A 774 20.38 30.94 -4.97
C VAL A 774 20.51 32.43 -5.28
N GLN A 775 19.43 33.08 -5.71
CA GLN A 775 19.40 34.53 -5.92
C GLN A 775 18.27 35.18 -5.12
N LEU A 776 18.54 36.34 -4.54
CA LEU A 776 17.51 37.16 -3.88
C LEU A 776 16.62 37.81 -4.95
N ARG A 777 15.30 37.72 -4.82
CA ARG A 777 14.36 38.38 -5.74
C ARG A 777 14.57 39.90 -5.71
N GLU A 778 14.16 40.58 -6.78
CA GLU A 778 14.28 42.04 -6.93
C GLU A 778 13.59 42.83 -5.78
N ASP A 779 12.62 42.24 -5.10
CA ASP A 779 11.92 42.83 -3.96
C ASP A 779 12.62 42.61 -2.60
N GLY A 780 13.78 41.95 -2.59
CA GLY A 780 14.66 41.82 -1.42
C GLY A 780 14.16 40.91 -0.30
N CYS A 781 12.97 40.33 -0.42
CA CYS A 781 12.33 39.60 0.68
C CYS A 781 12.57 38.07 0.64
N CYS A 782 12.48 37.42 -0.52
CA CYS A 782 12.66 35.96 -0.62
C CYS A 782 13.76 35.55 -1.61
N HIS A 783 14.41 34.43 -1.33
CA HIS A 783 15.39 33.79 -2.21
C HIS A 783 14.70 32.83 -3.20
N ASP A 784 15.31 32.63 -4.38
CA ASP A 784 14.82 31.76 -5.46
C ASP A 784 15.95 30.93 -6.10
N CYS A 785 15.62 29.77 -6.68
CA CYS A 785 16.59 28.93 -7.41
C CYS A 785 16.60 29.29 -8.91
N LEU A 786 17.77 29.28 -9.56
CA LEU A 786 17.84 29.40 -11.02
C LEU A 786 17.38 28.10 -11.70
N ILE A 787 16.09 28.01 -12.06
CA ILE A 787 15.51 26.88 -12.80
C ILE A 787 15.31 27.26 -14.28
N THR A 788 15.77 26.38 -15.16
CA THR A 788 15.58 26.37 -16.62
C THR A 788 14.09 26.37 -16.99
N GLN A 789 13.72 27.23 -17.94
CA GLN A 789 12.35 27.59 -18.36
C GLN A 789 11.35 26.41 -18.48
N GLN A 790 10.20 26.53 -17.80
CA GLN A 790 8.99 25.72 -18.01
C GLN A 790 8.45 25.95 -19.44
N LYS A 791 8.17 24.87 -20.19
CA LYS A 791 7.61 24.94 -21.55
C LYS A 791 6.56 23.86 -21.74
N CYS A 792 5.32 24.26 -22.07
CA CYS A 792 4.22 23.43 -22.55
C CYS A 792 3.98 23.79 -24.02
N THR A 793 4.15 22.83 -24.94
CA THR A 793 4.18 23.05 -26.38
C THR A 793 3.25 22.09 -27.12
N VAL A 794 2.87 22.45 -28.36
CA VAL A 794 2.04 21.59 -29.22
C VAL A 794 2.94 20.53 -29.88
N HIS A 795 2.56 19.27 -29.77
CA HIS A 795 3.18 18.12 -30.44
C HIS A 795 2.22 17.51 -31.44
N GLN A 796 2.73 16.79 -32.44
CA GLN A 796 1.93 16.12 -33.45
C GLN A 796 2.32 14.64 -33.54
N ARG A 797 1.34 13.77 -33.74
CA ARG A 797 1.49 12.33 -33.95
C ARG A 797 0.70 11.93 -35.17
N GLN A 798 1.29 11.13 -36.04
CA GLN A 798 0.59 10.54 -37.18
C GLN A 798 0.00 9.19 -36.78
N GLN A 799 -1.30 9.00 -37.01
CA GLN A 799 -1.97 7.74 -36.70
C GLN A 799 -3.15 7.52 -37.65
N ILE A 800 -3.40 6.28 -38.04
CA ILE A 800 -4.59 5.91 -38.83
C ILE A 800 -5.80 5.96 -37.88
N ILE A 801 -6.83 6.71 -38.24
CA ILE A 801 -8.04 6.83 -37.42
C ILE A 801 -8.93 5.64 -37.74
N HIS A 802 -9.20 4.81 -36.74
CA HIS A 802 -10.11 3.68 -36.82
C HIS A 802 -11.38 3.99 -36.03
N GLN A 803 -12.54 3.87 -36.67
CA GLN A 803 -13.83 3.99 -36.01
C GLN A 803 -14.73 2.86 -36.49
N GLN A 804 -15.02 1.90 -35.60
CA GLN A 804 -15.69 0.64 -35.94
C GLN A 804 -14.97 -0.06 -37.11
N ASN A 805 -15.70 -0.50 -38.15
CA ASN A 805 -15.15 -1.17 -39.33
C ASN A 805 -14.65 -0.18 -40.41
N CYS A 806 -14.29 1.04 -40.02
CA CYS A 806 -13.86 2.10 -40.94
C CYS A 806 -12.52 2.68 -40.52
N SER A 807 -11.62 2.88 -41.50
CA SER A 807 -10.27 3.44 -41.28
C SER A 807 -9.96 4.57 -42.23
N SER A 808 -9.14 5.54 -41.81
CA SER A 808 -8.60 6.55 -42.73
C SER A 808 -7.68 5.91 -43.77
N GLU A 809 -7.63 6.48 -44.97
CA GLU A 809 -6.81 5.95 -46.09
C GLU A 809 -5.30 5.94 -45.77
N GLY A 810 -4.86 6.80 -44.86
CA GLY A 810 -3.50 6.83 -44.35
C GLY A 810 -3.40 7.51 -42.99
N PRO A 811 -2.18 7.65 -42.43
CA PRO A 811 -1.96 8.27 -41.14
C PRO A 811 -2.37 9.75 -41.13
N VAL A 812 -3.23 10.13 -40.19
CA VAL A 812 -3.70 11.50 -39.99
C VAL A 812 -2.88 12.16 -38.88
N SER A 813 -2.44 13.41 -39.09
CA SER A 813 -1.67 14.17 -38.09
C SER A 813 -2.60 14.73 -37.00
N LEU A 814 -2.49 14.16 -35.81
CA LEU A 814 -3.21 14.54 -34.59
C LEU A 814 -2.28 15.37 -33.70
N SER A 815 -2.69 16.57 -33.32
CA SER A 815 -1.90 17.46 -32.45
C SER A 815 -2.40 17.42 -31.00
N TYR A 816 -1.48 17.45 -30.03
CA TYR A 816 -1.75 17.40 -28.60
C TYR A 816 -0.77 18.28 -27.80
N CYS A 817 -1.09 18.60 -26.54
CA CYS A 817 -0.21 19.37 -25.66
C CYS A 817 0.73 18.49 -24.87
N GLN A 818 2.02 18.87 -24.84
CA GLN A 818 3.02 18.18 -24.04
C GLN A 818 4.12 19.17 -23.61
N GLY A 819 4.54 19.06 -22.36
CA GLY A 819 5.66 19.81 -21.81
C GLY A 819 5.58 19.93 -20.29
N ASN A 820 6.56 20.58 -19.69
CA ASN A 820 6.76 20.54 -18.24
C ASN A 820 6.13 21.76 -17.56
N CYS A 821 4.92 21.56 -17.03
CA CYS A 821 4.25 22.45 -16.06
C CYS A 821 4.25 21.78 -14.65
N GLY A 822 5.24 20.91 -14.36
CA GLY A 822 5.13 19.78 -13.44
C GLY A 822 4.76 18.47 -14.18
N ASP A 823 5.13 17.32 -13.63
CA ASP A 823 5.02 15.97 -14.26
C ASP A 823 3.61 15.63 -14.78
N SER A 824 3.28 16.00 -16.02
CA SER A 824 1.98 15.70 -16.64
C SER A 824 2.08 15.53 -18.16
N THR A 825 1.15 14.75 -18.72
CA THR A 825 0.94 14.56 -20.17
C THR A 825 -0.57 14.48 -20.45
N SER A 826 -1.00 15.01 -21.59
CA SER A 826 -2.41 14.99 -22.05
C SER A 826 -2.51 14.25 -23.37
N MET A 827 -3.41 13.26 -23.47
CA MET A 827 -3.51 12.37 -24.64
C MET A 827 -4.96 12.28 -25.15
N TYR A 828 -5.16 12.42 -26.45
CA TYR A 828 -6.49 12.28 -27.06
C TYR A 828 -6.96 10.81 -27.04
N SER A 829 -8.14 10.57 -26.46
CA SER A 829 -8.77 9.26 -26.33
C SER A 829 -9.77 9.06 -27.47
N LEU A 830 -9.52 8.03 -28.29
CA LEU A 830 -10.36 7.66 -29.42
C LEU A 830 -11.67 7.00 -28.96
N GLU A 831 -11.68 6.32 -27.80
CA GLU A 831 -12.88 5.72 -27.22
C GLU A 831 -13.87 6.78 -26.68
N ALA A 832 -13.37 7.87 -26.11
CA ALA A 832 -14.18 8.92 -25.49
C ALA A 832 -14.52 10.10 -26.44
N ASN A 833 -13.84 10.20 -27.58
CA ASN A 833 -13.87 11.35 -28.50
C ASN A 833 -13.53 12.70 -27.80
N THR A 834 -12.70 12.64 -26.76
CA THR A 834 -12.25 13.78 -25.95
C THR A 834 -10.77 13.64 -25.59
N VAL A 835 -10.11 14.74 -25.23
CA VAL A 835 -8.74 14.68 -24.71
C VAL A 835 -8.79 14.17 -23.26
N GLU A 836 -8.09 13.09 -22.96
CA GLU A 836 -7.94 12.58 -21.60
C GLU A 836 -6.75 13.25 -20.92
N HIS A 837 -7.02 13.87 -19.76
CA HIS A 837 -6.04 14.61 -19.00
C HIS A 837 -5.61 13.79 -17.77
N LYS A 838 -4.30 13.57 -17.63
CA LYS A 838 -3.72 13.04 -16.39
C LYS A 838 -2.91 14.17 -15.76
N CYS A 839 -3.50 14.81 -14.75
CA CYS A 839 -3.00 15.99 -14.03
C CYS A 839 -3.09 17.31 -14.84
N GLU A 840 -3.80 18.30 -14.31
CA GLU A 840 -4.43 19.40 -15.07
C GLU A 840 -3.52 20.55 -15.54
N CYS A 841 -2.19 20.48 -15.44
CA CYS A 841 -1.37 21.68 -15.59
C CYS A 841 -0.92 22.07 -17.00
N CYS A 842 -0.74 21.16 -17.98
CA CYS A 842 -0.43 21.50 -19.39
C CYS A 842 -1.64 21.20 -20.28
N GLN A 843 -2.36 22.25 -20.68
CA GLN A 843 -3.65 22.15 -21.39
C GLN A 843 -3.66 22.94 -22.70
N GLU A 844 -4.60 22.59 -23.57
CA GLU A 844 -4.88 23.32 -24.79
C GLU A 844 -5.53 24.68 -24.48
N LEU A 845 -4.88 25.75 -24.90
CA LEU A 845 -5.44 27.09 -24.84
C LEU A 845 -6.36 27.37 -26.04
N GLN A 846 -6.18 26.61 -27.12
CA GLN A 846 -6.93 26.81 -28.36
C GLN A 846 -7.00 25.53 -29.19
N THR A 847 -8.18 25.20 -29.69
CA THR A 847 -8.42 24.06 -30.60
C THR A 847 -9.21 24.48 -31.84
N SER A 848 -9.15 23.64 -32.88
CA SER A 848 -9.93 23.70 -34.10
C SER A 848 -10.51 22.31 -34.43
N GLN A 849 -11.57 22.23 -35.23
CA GLN A 849 -12.17 20.96 -35.65
C GLN A 849 -11.76 20.65 -37.10
N ARG A 850 -11.31 19.41 -37.35
CA ARG A 850 -10.85 18.91 -38.65
C ARG A 850 -11.62 17.68 -39.07
N ASN A 851 -11.81 17.51 -40.37
CA ASN A 851 -12.56 16.39 -40.92
C ASN A 851 -11.64 15.48 -41.73
N VAL A 852 -11.78 14.18 -41.56
CA VAL A 852 -11.16 13.14 -42.39
C VAL A 852 -12.22 12.18 -42.92
N THR A 853 -12.03 11.66 -44.12
CA THR A 853 -12.91 10.62 -44.66
C THR A 853 -12.37 9.25 -44.27
N LEU A 854 -13.19 8.45 -43.60
CA LEU A 854 -12.93 7.05 -43.26
C LEU A 854 -13.57 6.16 -44.33
N HIS A 855 -12.85 5.11 -44.72
CA HIS A 855 -13.31 4.07 -45.64
C HIS A 855 -13.65 2.82 -44.84
N CYS A 856 -14.85 2.30 -45.06
CA CYS A 856 -15.37 1.15 -44.34
C CYS A 856 -15.22 -0.13 -45.16
N ASP A 857 -15.15 -1.27 -44.49
CA ASP A 857 -15.05 -2.59 -45.14
C ASP A 857 -16.25 -2.92 -46.06
N ASP A 858 -17.39 -2.25 -45.87
CA ASP A 858 -18.59 -2.35 -46.72
C ASP A 858 -18.51 -1.51 -48.01
N GLY A 859 -17.39 -0.82 -48.25
CA GLY A 859 -17.16 0.05 -49.40
C GLY A 859 -17.75 1.45 -49.29
N SER A 860 -18.44 1.77 -48.19
CA SER A 860 -18.93 3.13 -47.92
C SER A 860 -17.82 4.04 -47.38
N SER A 861 -17.96 5.35 -47.57
CA SER A 861 -17.08 6.35 -46.98
C SER A 861 -17.86 7.32 -46.09
N ARG A 862 -17.30 7.63 -44.91
CA ARG A 862 -17.93 8.47 -43.89
C ARG A 862 -16.96 9.56 -43.45
N THR A 863 -17.44 10.79 -43.32
CA THR A 863 -16.62 11.90 -42.83
C THR A 863 -16.62 11.93 -41.30
N TYR A 864 -15.45 11.74 -40.70
CA TYR A 864 -15.21 11.83 -39.27
C TYR A 864 -14.56 13.15 -38.90
N SER A 865 -15.08 13.83 -37.88
CA SER A 865 -14.56 15.13 -37.43
C SER A 865 -13.80 14.94 -36.10
N TYR A 866 -12.53 15.33 -36.06
CA TYR A 866 -11.65 15.25 -34.89
C TYR A 866 -11.12 16.62 -34.47
N THR A 867 -10.74 16.77 -33.21
CA THR A 867 -10.23 18.04 -32.66
C THR A 867 -8.72 18.15 -32.84
N GLN A 868 -8.25 19.28 -33.35
CA GLN A 868 -6.84 19.62 -33.52
C GLN A 868 -6.47 20.76 -32.54
N VAL A 869 -5.43 20.54 -31.75
CA VAL A 869 -4.86 21.51 -30.82
C VAL A 869 -3.97 22.52 -31.56
N GLU A 870 -4.31 23.81 -31.45
CA GLU A 870 -3.59 24.92 -32.09
C GLU A 870 -2.60 25.59 -31.12
N LYS A 871 -2.91 25.59 -29.81
CA LYS A 871 -2.06 26.24 -28.81
C LYS A 871 -2.13 25.54 -27.46
N CYS A 872 -1.00 25.48 -26.77
CA CYS A 872 -0.86 24.91 -25.43
C CYS A 872 -0.36 25.95 -24.43
N GLY A 873 -0.67 25.75 -23.15
CA GLY A 873 -0.20 26.60 -22.06
C GLY A 873 -0.33 25.92 -20.71
N CYS A 874 0.35 26.47 -19.71
CA CYS A 874 0.20 25.99 -18.34
C CYS A 874 -1.02 26.65 -17.67
N LEU A 875 -2.02 25.87 -17.24
CA LEU A 875 -3.21 26.36 -16.53
C LEU A 875 -3.37 25.61 -15.21
N GLY A 876 -3.62 26.32 -14.10
CA GLY A 876 -3.87 25.72 -12.78
C GLY A 876 -2.64 25.58 -11.87
N GLN A 877 -2.88 25.51 -10.56
CA GLN A 877 -1.84 25.31 -9.54
C GLN A 877 -1.64 23.82 -9.26
N ARG A 878 -0.39 23.37 -9.41
CA ARG A 878 0.24 22.14 -8.88
C ARG A 878 -0.63 20.87 -8.79
N CYS A 879 -0.30 19.90 -9.63
CA CYS A 879 -0.73 18.52 -9.52
C CYS A 879 -0.29 17.97 -8.16
N HIS A 880 -1.25 17.63 -7.29
CA HIS A 880 -0.95 16.98 -6.02
C HIS A 880 -0.36 15.59 -6.26
N ALA A 881 0.65 15.22 -5.47
CA ALA A 881 1.11 13.85 -5.36
C ALA A 881 -0.06 12.96 -4.92
N LEU A 882 -0.32 11.86 -5.66
CA LEU A 882 -1.43 10.97 -5.37
C LEU A 882 -1.21 10.22 -4.04
N GLY A 883 -2.16 10.44 -3.15
CA GLY A 883 -2.33 9.76 -1.88
C GLY A 883 -3.56 10.26 -1.12
N ASN A 884 -4.74 10.25 -1.76
CA ASN A 884 -6.04 9.93 -1.15
C ASN A 884 -7.19 10.29 -2.10
N THR A 885 -7.99 9.29 -2.48
CA THR A 885 -9.31 9.49 -3.09
C THR A 885 -10.39 8.91 -2.18
N SER A 886 -11.39 9.71 -1.86
CA SER A 886 -12.75 9.22 -1.60
C SER A 886 -13.76 10.27 -2.08
N TYR A 887 -14.51 9.88 -3.11
CA TYR A 887 -15.91 10.22 -3.51
C TYR A 887 -16.69 11.18 -2.58
N SER A 888 -17.59 12.06 -3.03
CA SER A 888 -18.60 11.97 -4.10
C SER A 888 -19.41 13.27 -4.23
N GLU A 889 -20.06 13.43 -5.40
CA GLU A 889 -21.40 14.00 -5.65
C GLU A 889 -21.73 15.50 -5.40
N SER A 890 -21.97 16.16 -6.54
CA SER A 890 -23.05 17.10 -6.89
C SER A 890 -23.67 18.03 -5.83
N SER A 891 -23.70 19.33 -6.17
CA SER A 891 -24.91 20.13 -6.05
C SER A 891 -24.88 21.35 -6.98
N GLU A 892 -25.92 21.45 -7.81
CA GLU A 892 -26.31 22.57 -8.66
C GLU A 892 -26.67 23.85 -7.86
N SER A 893 -26.88 24.92 -8.65
CA SER A 893 -27.67 26.16 -8.39
C SER A 893 -27.00 27.24 -7.54
N GLU A 894 -27.14 28.54 -7.80
CA GLU A 894 -27.67 29.40 -8.87
C GLU A 894 -27.22 30.83 -8.45
N PHE A 895 -26.99 31.76 -9.40
CA PHE A 895 -27.67 33.09 -9.50
C PHE A 895 -26.88 34.14 -10.31
N LYS A 896 -27.42 34.41 -11.51
CA LYS A 896 -27.79 35.72 -12.09
C LYS A 896 -26.76 36.83 -12.38
N SER A 897 -26.49 36.96 -13.68
CA SER A 897 -26.92 38.05 -14.61
C SER A 897 -26.94 39.52 -14.16
N LYS A 898 -26.25 40.38 -14.93
CA LYS A 898 -26.71 41.68 -15.48
C LYS A 898 -25.71 42.15 -16.57
N GLU A 899 -26.05 42.09 -17.86
CA GLU A 899 -26.76 43.08 -18.70
C GLU A 899 -26.00 44.40 -18.98
N SER A 900 -25.67 44.65 -20.26
CA SER A 900 -25.88 45.91 -21.03
C SER A 900 -25.06 45.82 -22.35
N LYS A 901 -25.67 45.65 -23.54
CA LYS A 901 -26.23 46.68 -24.46
C LYS A 901 -25.14 47.55 -25.13
N GLU A 902 -25.13 47.89 -26.42
CA GLU A 902 -26.04 47.75 -27.57
C GLU A 902 -25.33 48.39 -28.81
N HIS A 903 -25.87 48.19 -30.01
CA HIS A 903 -25.58 48.85 -31.31
C HIS A 903 -24.32 48.40 -32.08
N GLY A 904 -24.36 48.09 -33.37
CA GLY A 904 -25.41 48.22 -34.38
C GLY A 904 -24.78 48.21 -35.78
N GLN A 905 -25.42 47.49 -36.71
CA GLN A 905 -25.05 47.33 -38.12
C GLN A 905 -24.88 48.67 -38.88
N LYS A 906 -24.05 48.69 -39.94
CA LYS A 906 -24.49 48.99 -41.32
C LYS A 906 -23.37 48.95 -42.39
N LEU A 907 -23.61 48.13 -43.41
CA LEU A 907 -23.54 48.36 -44.87
C LEU A 907 -22.28 48.97 -45.54
N ALA A 908 -21.55 48.07 -46.21
CA ALA A 908 -21.39 47.93 -47.67
C ALA A 908 -20.48 48.86 -48.52
N PHE A 909 -19.82 48.17 -49.46
CA PHE A 909 -19.16 48.56 -50.73
C PHE A 909 -17.76 49.20 -50.70
N GLY A 910 -16.89 48.65 -51.56
CA GLY A 910 -15.77 49.40 -52.16
C GLY A 910 -14.47 48.62 -52.25
N ALA A 911 -14.01 48.39 -53.48
CA ALA A 911 -12.86 47.57 -53.84
C ALA A 911 -11.51 48.33 -53.83
N SER A 912 -10.45 47.52 -53.95
CA SER A 912 -9.12 47.81 -54.54
C SER A 912 -7.94 48.11 -53.61
N LYS A 913 -7.00 47.15 -53.63
CA LYS A 913 -5.54 47.25 -53.76
C LYS A 913 -4.84 48.47 -53.17
N GLU A 914 -3.87 48.21 -52.30
CA GLU A 914 -2.47 48.57 -52.52
C GLU A 914 -1.52 47.88 -51.52
N VAL A 915 -0.42 47.36 -52.04
CA VAL A 915 0.82 46.95 -51.35
C VAL A 915 1.80 48.09 -51.64
N PRO A 916 2.58 48.61 -50.66
CA PRO A 916 3.95 48.12 -50.51
C PRO A 916 4.58 48.23 -49.11
N GLY A 917 5.36 47.20 -48.77
CA GLY A 917 6.79 47.42 -48.47
C GLY A 917 7.20 47.95 -47.09
N PRO A 918 8.51 47.88 -46.78
CA PRO A 918 9.00 47.26 -45.55
C PRO A 918 9.75 48.26 -44.65
N PHE A 919 10.78 47.81 -43.91
CA PHE A 919 11.60 48.48 -42.87
C PHE A 919 11.08 48.17 -41.45
N GLN A 920 11.86 47.60 -40.53
CA GLN A 920 13.29 47.35 -40.45
C GLN A 920 13.54 46.28 -39.37
#